data_AF-A0A942SKU3-F1
#
_entry.id   AF-A0A942SKU3-F1
#
_cell.length_a   1.000
_cell.length_b   1.000
_cell.length_c   1.000
_cell.angle_alpha   90.00
_cell.angle_beta   90.00
_cell.angle_gamma   90.00
#
_symmetry.space_group_name_H-M   'P 1'
#
loop_
_entity.id
_entity.type
_entity.pdbx_description
1 polymer ?
#
loop_
_entity_poly.entity_id
_entity_poly.type
_entity_poly.pdbx_seq_one_letter_code
_entity_poly.pdbx_strand_id
1 'polypeptide(L)'
;MDITEKKVNRQIQFWALMGPFVTLLTFSVLLSKGLASSFYLPALILIGFPICWKWKIRGFALALSTLCLFFAISYSHIPLEERFWQFGMGMAIALAFAVTALSFEEVEELIRSLQIESSSRLTNLLNLDEKYKISEGKLHEECEALKEQIQIFQSQIKEKDSQIQRQEKLLEVVRNEFSATQSQQESLLNEIFQKRHEAELLNQRIQAYLKQIEQLTARSLSKISPAEMENLIEAIRYKDSLLAQLQQELKKANQDLINIEAEKDRIQLELIKQKDLLEEKENEYQDHSYQLKEGMETLKREKSLLEASLSKLQIKFEEIEAKEIDNQNKILKLTHQNIEVKQNFERKIDELNGSKKALEADWKNLKKQFEDKEVAFNQVQNRLSQAEHELSQLKAENESLTELNEFRNLQEADYEILKKQVLEKTVAIEQLHAQLAQMEQNGVLLQEENQTLMAELKNLQEVDLEMLKKQVLEKTVAIEQQQAQLAQVEQNTVLLQEENQTLMRELKNLQEVDLETLKQQVVEKTATIEQLQTKIYRADQEVAELKSKNCSLLEVEDRRRGQEAELESFKKQALENEETLVSIKAQLCQANEAMSQLSSEREALKKQLSLISTQNPGQLADSQKIVEADRAFRRMKGLYEQLKCQFADKSVVLDETRKQLFHLEEKFMLHQIELQEKEVFGYSVMEKALEKQLRETQEFYAKMHGEAVQETELLYGVIESLLQHKV
;
A
#
# COMPACT_ATOMS: atom_id res chain seq x y z
N MET A 1 1.45 -28.37 20.18
CA MET A 1 1.30 -29.83 20.14
C MET A 1 -0.17 -30.14 20.40
N ASP A 2 -0.91 -30.32 19.32
CA ASP A 2 -2.37 -30.35 19.35
C ASP A 2 -2.91 -31.61 20.03
N ILE A 3 -4.10 -31.48 20.61
CA ILE A 3 -4.80 -32.56 21.32
C ILE A 3 -4.96 -33.81 20.44
N THR A 4 -4.98 -33.63 19.11
CA THR A 4 -5.04 -34.69 18.09
C THR A 4 -3.75 -35.51 18.01
N GLU A 5 -2.58 -34.87 17.97
CA GLU A 5 -1.28 -35.56 17.96
C GLU A 5 -1.08 -36.43 19.22
N LYS A 6 -1.50 -35.92 20.38
CA LYS A 6 -1.45 -36.69 21.63
C LYS A 6 -2.37 -37.91 21.62
N LYS A 7 -3.54 -37.82 20.99
CA LYS A 7 -4.47 -38.95 20.83
C LYS A 7 -3.90 -40.01 19.89
N VAL A 8 -3.35 -39.59 18.74
CA VAL A 8 -2.78 -40.49 17.75
C VAL A 8 -1.53 -41.19 18.29
N ASN A 9 -0.63 -40.46 18.97
CA ASN A 9 0.55 -41.07 19.59
C ASN A 9 0.17 -42.10 20.67
N ARG A 10 -0.88 -41.84 21.46
CA ARG A 10 -1.40 -42.82 22.43
C ARG A 10 -1.99 -44.06 21.76
N GLN A 11 -2.67 -43.91 20.62
CA GLN A 11 -3.19 -45.03 19.85
C GLN A 11 -2.06 -45.88 19.28
N ILE A 12 -1.03 -45.26 18.70
CA ILE A 12 0.16 -45.96 18.19
C ILE A 12 0.84 -46.74 19.32
N GLN A 13 1.07 -46.10 20.47
CA GLN A 13 1.69 -46.74 21.63
C GLN A 13 0.85 -47.90 22.16
N PHE A 14 -0.47 -47.73 22.21
CA PHE A 14 -1.39 -48.79 22.64
C PHE A 14 -1.32 -50.01 21.73
N TRP A 15 -1.46 -49.80 20.41
CA TRP A 15 -1.45 -50.90 19.44
C TRP A 15 -0.08 -51.58 19.35
N ALA A 16 1.01 -50.81 19.31
CA ALA A 16 2.36 -51.36 19.27
C ALA A 16 2.72 -52.19 20.53
N LEU A 17 2.12 -51.88 21.68
CA LEU A 17 2.35 -52.60 22.93
C LEU A 17 1.43 -53.83 23.10
N MET A 18 0.24 -53.82 22.51
CA MET A 18 -0.78 -54.85 22.72
C MET A 18 -0.32 -56.24 22.25
N GLY A 19 0.30 -56.34 21.05
CA GLY A 19 0.82 -57.60 20.52
C GLY A 19 1.91 -58.25 21.39
N PRO A 20 3.02 -57.53 21.68
CA PRO A 20 4.06 -57.98 22.61
C PRO A 20 3.52 -58.34 24.00
N PHE A 21 2.54 -57.59 24.51
CA PHE A 21 1.95 -57.89 25.82
C PHE A 21 1.16 -59.20 25.82
N VAL A 22 0.33 -59.46 24.81
CA VAL A 22 -0.43 -60.71 24.70
C VAL A 22 0.50 -61.90 24.51
N THR A 23 1.57 -61.76 23.72
CA THR A 23 2.56 -62.83 23.51
C THR A 23 3.40 -63.11 24.75
N LEU A 24 3.75 -62.09 25.55
CA LEU A 24 4.39 -62.28 26.85
C LEU A 24 3.47 -62.94 27.87
N LEU A 25 2.17 -62.59 27.87
CA LEU A 25 1.20 -63.21 28.76
C LEU A 25 0.99 -64.69 28.40
N THR A 26 0.86 -65.03 27.12
CA THR A 26 0.78 -66.44 26.69
C THR A 26 2.06 -67.21 27.01
N PHE A 27 3.23 -66.60 26.85
CA PHE A 27 4.51 -67.17 27.26
C PHE A 27 4.60 -67.41 28.78
N SER A 28 4.13 -66.46 29.60
CA SER A 28 4.11 -66.59 31.07
C SER A 28 3.18 -67.72 31.52
N VAL A 29 2.02 -67.88 30.87
CA VAL A 29 1.09 -68.99 31.16
C VAL A 29 1.74 -70.33 30.81
N LEU A 30 2.49 -70.42 29.70
CA LEU A 30 3.25 -71.64 29.36
C LEU A 30 4.30 -72.00 30.43
N LEU A 31 5.03 -71.01 30.95
CA LEU A 31 6.06 -71.25 31.97
C LEU A 31 5.47 -71.77 33.30
N SER A 32 4.27 -71.32 33.67
CA SER A 32 3.64 -71.69 34.95
C SER A 32 3.28 -73.18 35.08
N LYS A 33 3.08 -73.91 33.97
CA LYS A 33 2.73 -75.34 33.99
C LYS A 33 3.94 -76.28 33.97
N GLY A 34 5.16 -75.71 33.90
CA GLY A 34 6.41 -76.45 33.86
C GLY A 34 6.84 -76.84 32.44
N LEU A 35 8.14 -76.71 32.15
CA LEU A 35 8.76 -76.93 30.83
C LEU A 35 8.77 -78.39 30.36
N ALA A 36 8.37 -79.34 31.21
CA ALA A 36 8.63 -80.76 31.01
C ALA A 36 7.81 -81.42 29.88
N SER A 37 6.64 -80.90 29.51
CA SER A 37 5.74 -81.58 28.55
C SER A 37 5.60 -80.91 27.18
N SER A 38 6.09 -79.69 26.96
CA SER A 38 5.87 -78.98 25.67
C SER A 38 6.92 -77.92 25.35
N PHE A 39 8.20 -78.31 25.23
CA PHE A 39 9.30 -77.38 24.89
C PHE A 39 9.12 -76.66 23.53
N TYR A 40 8.37 -77.27 22.60
CA TYR A 40 8.18 -76.73 21.25
C TYR A 40 7.31 -75.46 21.21
N LEU A 41 6.36 -75.27 22.15
CA LEU A 41 5.47 -74.10 22.16
C LEU A 41 6.22 -72.79 22.52
N PRO A 42 7.05 -72.74 23.59
CA PRO A 42 7.94 -71.61 23.85
C PRO A 42 8.91 -71.30 22.71
N ALA A 43 9.48 -72.34 22.09
CA ALA A 43 10.39 -72.18 20.95
C ALA A 43 9.66 -71.57 19.74
N LEU A 44 8.42 -71.98 19.47
CA LEU A 44 7.58 -71.40 18.43
C LEU A 44 7.19 -69.95 18.71
N ILE A 45 6.97 -69.54 19.96
CA ILE A 45 6.75 -68.12 20.31
C ILE A 45 8.01 -67.29 20.01
N LEU A 46 9.19 -67.79 20.43
CA LEU A 46 10.48 -67.11 20.22
C LEU A 46 10.83 -66.92 18.74
N ILE A 47 10.49 -67.89 17.89
CA ILE A 47 10.75 -67.83 16.44
C ILE A 47 9.61 -67.11 15.71
N GLY A 48 8.36 -67.37 16.10
CA GLY A 48 7.17 -66.84 15.46
C GLY A 48 6.97 -65.34 15.69
N PHE A 49 7.33 -64.82 16.87
CA PHE A 49 7.19 -63.39 17.16
C PHE A 49 8.04 -62.49 16.23
N PRO A 50 9.36 -62.73 16.04
CA PRO A 50 10.16 -62.00 15.05
C PRO A 50 9.66 -62.12 13.61
N ILE A 51 9.12 -63.29 13.24
CA ILE A 51 8.57 -63.52 11.90
C ILE A 51 7.30 -62.69 11.70
N CYS A 52 6.38 -62.69 12.67
CA CYS A 52 5.18 -61.84 12.65
C CYS A 52 5.54 -60.36 12.67
N TRP A 53 6.60 -59.97 13.39
CA TRP A 53 7.10 -58.60 13.40
C TRP A 53 7.61 -58.17 12.01
N LYS A 54 8.47 -58.99 11.40
CA LYS A 54 9.13 -58.62 10.14
C LYS A 54 8.19 -58.70 8.94
N TRP A 55 7.33 -59.72 8.89
CA TRP A 55 6.54 -60.07 7.69
C TRP A 55 5.02 -59.88 7.88
N LYS A 56 4.56 -59.34 9.01
CA LYS A 56 3.16 -58.94 9.26
C LYS A 56 2.17 -60.07 8.98
N ILE A 57 1.09 -59.85 8.22
CA ILE A 57 0.11 -60.89 7.83
C ILE A 57 0.80 -62.10 7.17
N ARG A 58 1.79 -61.88 6.30
CA ARG A 58 2.53 -62.98 5.65
C ARG A 58 3.35 -63.77 6.67
N GLY A 59 3.91 -63.06 7.65
CA GLY A 59 4.60 -63.64 8.79
C GLY A 59 3.66 -64.44 9.69
N PHE A 60 2.45 -63.94 9.96
CA PHE A 60 1.39 -64.67 10.67
C PHE A 60 1.00 -65.96 9.95
N ALA A 61 0.75 -65.92 8.63
CA ALA A 61 0.43 -67.11 7.87
C ALA A 61 1.55 -68.16 7.95
N LEU A 62 2.82 -67.72 7.89
CA LEU A 62 3.98 -68.59 8.03
C LEU A 62 4.10 -69.17 9.44
N ALA A 63 3.98 -68.34 10.48
CA ALA A 63 4.02 -68.76 11.87
C ALA A 63 2.88 -69.73 12.22
N LEU A 64 1.66 -69.47 11.73
CA LEU A 64 0.51 -70.35 11.89
C LEU A 64 0.72 -71.69 11.18
N SER A 65 1.25 -71.68 9.96
CA SER A 65 1.56 -72.89 9.20
C SER A 65 2.61 -73.75 9.92
N THR A 66 3.66 -73.12 10.46
CA THR A 66 4.66 -73.83 11.29
C THR A 66 4.06 -74.39 12.57
N LEU A 67 3.22 -73.62 13.27
CA LEU A 67 2.53 -74.07 14.48
C LEU A 67 1.64 -75.29 14.22
N CYS A 68 0.85 -75.27 13.14
CA CYS A 68 0.01 -76.39 12.73
C CYS A 68 0.83 -77.63 12.37
N LEU A 69 1.96 -77.45 11.68
CA LEU A 69 2.86 -78.54 11.30
C LEU A 69 3.52 -79.19 12.53
N PHE A 70 4.03 -78.38 13.47
CA PHE A 70 4.60 -78.89 14.72
C PHE A 70 3.55 -79.55 15.62
N PHE A 71 2.32 -79.02 15.66
CA PHE A 71 1.22 -79.64 16.38
C PHE A 71 0.85 -81.00 15.77
N ALA A 72 0.77 -81.10 14.44
CA ALA A 72 0.46 -82.36 13.75
C ALA A 72 1.52 -83.45 14.00
N ILE A 73 2.81 -83.08 13.97
CA ILE A 73 3.92 -84.00 14.27
C ILE A 73 3.85 -84.46 15.74
N SER A 74 3.63 -83.52 16.66
CA SER A 74 3.64 -83.80 18.10
C SER A 74 2.38 -84.51 18.58
N TYR A 75 1.27 -84.45 17.83
CA TYR A 75 -0.04 -85.00 18.22
C TYR A 75 0.01 -86.47 18.66
N SER A 76 0.88 -87.27 18.03
CA SER A 76 1.04 -88.69 18.33
C SER A 76 1.74 -88.97 19.67
N HIS A 77 2.56 -88.04 20.16
CA HIS A 77 3.42 -88.22 21.35
C HIS A 77 2.79 -87.64 22.63
N ILE A 78 1.64 -86.97 22.52
CA ILE A 78 1.01 -86.26 23.63
C ILE A 78 -0.03 -87.17 24.32
N PRO A 79 0.02 -87.33 25.66
CA PRO A 79 -0.99 -88.08 26.41
C PRO A 79 -2.37 -87.44 26.28
N LEU A 80 -3.42 -88.26 26.22
CA LEU A 80 -4.80 -87.82 25.92
C LEU A 80 -5.30 -86.68 26.83
N GLU A 81 -4.88 -86.67 28.10
CA GLU A 81 -5.25 -85.66 29.09
C GLU A 81 -4.65 -84.27 28.80
N GLU A 82 -3.50 -84.21 28.12
CA GLU A 82 -2.80 -82.96 27.80
C GLU A 82 -3.16 -82.39 26.43
N ARG A 83 -3.77 -83.19 25.54
CA ARG A 83 -4.08 -82.77 24.16
C ARG A 83 -4.97 -81.53 24.10
N PHE A 84 -6.01 -81.49 24.93
CA PHE A 84 -6.91 -80.33 25.01
C PHE A 84 -6.19 -79.08 25.51
N TRP A 85 -5.27 -79.24 26.46
CA TRP A 85 -4.47 -78.13 26.97
C TRP A 85 -3.49 -77.61 25.91
N GLN A 86 -2.75 -78.49 25.24
CA GLN A 86 -1.80 -78.09 24.19
C GLN A 86 -2.52 -77.47 22.98
N PHE A 87 -3.71 -77.97 22.63
CA PHE A 87 -4.57 -77.35 21.62
C PHE A 87 -5.02 -75.95 22.04
N GLY A 88 -5.49 -75.79 23.29
CA GLY A 88 -5.86 -74.48 23.85
C GLY A 88 -4.70 -73.48 23.84
N MET A 89 -3.49 -73.92 24.21
CA MET A 89 -2.29 -73.08 24.15
C MET A 89 -1.87 -72.78 22.71
N GLY A 90 -1.95 -73.73 21.79
CA GLY A 90 -1.72 -73.50 20.37
C GLY A 90 -2.68 -72.44 19.81
N MET A 91 -3.96 -72.52 20.13
CA MET A 91 -4.95 -71.50 19.75
C MET A 91 -4.65 -70.13 20.36
N ALA A 92 -4.23 -70.07 21.63
CA ALA A 92 -3.84 -68.82 22.28
C ALA A 92 -2.60 -68.19 21.62
N ILE A 93 -1.62 -69.00 21.22
CA ILE A 93 -0.43 -68.54 20.49
C ILE A 93 -0.81 -68.03 19.08
N ALA A 94 -1.67 -68.76 18.37
CA ALA A 94 -2.18 -68.32 17.07
C ALA A 94 -2.90 -66.97 17.17
N LEU A 95 -3.77 -66.79 18.17
CA LEU A 95 -4.44 -65.51 18.43
C LEU A 95 -3.44 -64.41 18.81
N ALA A 96 -2.41 -64.72 19.61
CA ALA A 96 -1.37 -63.76 19.98
C ALA A 96 -0.58 -63.29 18.74
N PHE A 97 -0.25 -64.19 17.81
CA PHE A 97 0.37 -63.83 16.53
C PHE A 97 -0.56 -63.02 15.63
N ALA A 98 -1.85 -63.34 15.58
CA ALA A 98 -2.83 -62.58 14.81
C ALA A 98 -2.95 -61.14 15.34
N VAL A 99 -3.12 -60.96 16.66
CA VAL A 99 -3.17 -59.64 17.30
C VAL A 99 -1.88 -58.87 17.05
N THR A 100 -0.73 -59.53 17.15
CA THR A 100 0.58 -58.91 16.89
C THR A 100 0.69 -58.44 15.44
N ALA A 101 0.34 -59.27 14.47
CA ALA A 101 0.42 -58.92 13.05
C ALA A 101 -0.53 -57.76 12.68
N LEU A 102 -1.80 -57.81 13.15
CA LEU A 102 -2.78 -56.75 12.90
C LEU A 102 -2.39 -55.44 13.59
N SER A 103 -1.84 -55.50 14.81
CA SER A 103 -1.42 -54.29 15.52
C SER A 103 -0.30 -53.52 14.81
N PHE A 104 0.63 -54.22 14.15
CA PHE A 104 1.68 -53.57 13.37
C PHE A 104 1.19 -53.00 12.04
N GLU A 105 0.17 -53.61 11.43
CA GLU A 105 -0.42 -53.12 10.20
C GLU A 105 -1.20 -51.82 10.42
N GLU A 106 -2.04 -51.78 11.47
CA GLU A 106 -2.75 -50.57 11.90
C GLU A 106 -1.79 -49.42 12.25
N VAL A 107 -0.70 -49.72 12.94
CA VAL A 107 0.33 -48.72 13.26
C VAL A 107 1.00 -48.19 11.99
N GLU A 108 1.30 -49.02 11.00
CA GLU A 108 1.90 -48.56 9.74
C GLU A 108 0.92 -47.73 8.90
N GLU A 109 -0.35 -48.15 8.80
CA GLU A 109 -1.38 -47.38 8.10
C GLU A 109 -1.60 -46.00 8.74
N LEU A 110 -1.60 -45.96 10.07
CA LEU A 110 -1.68 -44.71 10.83
C LEU A 110 -0.43 -43.83 10.62
N ILE A 111 0.76 -44.40 10.55
CA ILE A 111 1.99 -43.66 10.23
C ILE A 111 1.95 -43.12 8.80
N ARG A 112 1.49 -43.91 7.82
CA ARG A 112 1.36 -43.47 6.42
C ARG A 112 0.35 -42.35 6.27
N SER A 113 -0.81 -42.46 6.92
CA SER A 113 -1.83 -41.40 6.88
C SER A 113 -1.33 -40.09 7.50
N LEU A 114 -0.61 -40.17 8.63
CA LEU A 114 0.07 -39.02 9.22
C LEU A 114 1.15 -38.43 8.29
N GLN A 115 1.92 -39.28 7.60
CA GLN A 115 2.95 -38.81 6.68
C GLN A 115 2.32 -38.08 5.48
N ILE A 116 1.24 -38.62 4.91
CA ILE A 116 0.48 -37.99 3.82
C ILE A 116 -0.17 -36.68 4.30
N GLU A 117 -0.75 -36.66 5.51
CA GLU A 117 -1.33 -35.45 6.07
C GLU A 117 -0.25 -34.38 6.31
N SER A 118 0.91 -34.77 6.86
CA SER A 118 2.02 -33.85 7.11
C SER A 118 2.59 -33.27 5.82
N SER A 119 2.73 -34.08 4.76
CA SER A 119 3.21 -33.62 3.46
C SER A 119 2.19 -32.72 2.78
N SER A 120 0.89 -33.01 2.91
CA SER A 120 -0.20 -32.14 2.44
C SER A 120 -0.27 -30.81 3.19
N ARG A 121 -0.09 -30.81 4.51
CA ARG A 121 -0.01 -29.57 5.31
C ARG A 121 1.20 -28.75 4.91
N LEU A 122 2.34 -29.39 4.67
CA LEU A 122 3.56 -28.70 4.23
C LEU A 122 3.38 -28.08 2.84
N THR A 123 2.82 -28.78 1.86
CA THR A 123 2.52 -28.20 0.54
C THR A 123 1.50 -27.08 0.62
N ASN A 124 0.48 -27.19 1.48
CA ASN A 124 -0.46 -26.08 1.71
C ASN A 124 0.23 -24.86 2.33
N LEU A 125 1.15 -25.05 3.27
CA LEU A 125 1.95 -23.95 3.85
C LEU A 125 2.87 -23.32 2.82
N LEU A 126 3.53 -24.12 1.96
CA LEU A 126 4.35 -23.62 0.87
C LEU A 126 3.52 -22.83 -0.16
N ASN A 127 2.34 -23.32 -0.53
CA ASN A 127 1.43 -22.60 -1.42
C ASN A 127 0.91 -21.30 -0.81
N LEU A 128 0.70 -21.25 0.52
CA LEU A 128 0.34 -20.02 1.22
C LEU A 128 1.50 -19.03 1.24
N ASP A 129 2.73 -19.49 1.46
CA ASP A 129 3.94 -18.66 1.39
C ASP A 129 4.14 -18.08 -0.02
N GLU A 130 3.95 -18.90 -1.06
CA GLU A 130 4.02 -18.45 -2.45
C GLU A 130 2.93 -17.41 -2.77
N LYS A 131 1.67 -17.65 -2.36
CA LYS A 131 0.59 -16.66 -2.51
C LYS A 131 0.86 -15.36 -1.77
N TYR A 132 1.46 -15.45 -0.58
CA TYR A 132 1.84 -14.29 0.21
C TYR A 132 2.91 -13.47 -0.51
N LYS A 133 3.97 -14.09 -1.02
CA LYS A 133 5.01 -13.43 -1.82
C LYS A 133 4.47 -12.79 -3.10
N ILE A 134 3.55 -13.46 -3.80
CA ILE A 134 2.87 -12.89 -4.97
C ILE A 134 2.04 -11.65 -4.56
N SER A 135 1.35 -11.70 -3.43
CA SER A 135 0.57 -10.56 -2.95
C SER A 135 1.44 -9.38 -2.53
N GLU A 136 2.59 -9.64 -1.93
CA GLU A 136 3.59 -8.64 -1.56
C GLU A 136 4.18 -7.97 -2.81
N GLY A 137 4.54 -8.76 -3.83
CA GLY A 137 5.01 -8.26 -5.11
C GLY A 137 4.00 -7.35 -5.81
N LYS A 138 2.72 -7.77 -5.86
CA LYS A 138 1.63 -6.94 -6.43
C LYS A 138 1.46 -5.62 -5.67
N LEU A 139 1.53 -5.65 -4.35
CA LEU A 139 1.38 -4.44 -3.53
C LEU A 139 2.58 -3.49 -3.73
N HIS A 140 3.78 -4.03 -3.95
CA HIS A 140 4.95 -3.23 -4.31
C HIS A 140 4.83 -2.60 -5.71
N GLU A 141 4.36 -3.36 -6.70
CA GLU A 141 4.07 -2.85 -8.05
C GLU A 141 3.01 -1.72 -8.02
N GLU A 142 1.95 -1.88 -7.22
CA GLU A 142 0.93 -0.83 -7.04
C GLU A 142 1.52 0.43 -6.38
N CYS A 143 2.38 0.28 -5.36
CA CYS A 143 3.10 1.40 -4.73
C CYS A 143 4.00 2.15 -5.73
N GLU A 144 4.77 1.42 -6.54
CA GLU A 144 5.65 1.99 -7.58
C GLU A 144 4.81 2.74 -8.64
N ALA A 145 3.73 2.13 -9.14
CA ALA A 145 2.85 2.75 -10.13
C ALA A 145 2.19 4.03 -9.59
N LEU A 146 1.74 4.03 -8.33
CA LEU A 146 1.18 5.21 -7.64
C LEU A 146 2.23 6.32 -7.51
N LYS A 147 3.47 5.97 -7.18
CA LYS A 147 4.59 6.91 -7.05
C LYS A 147 4.95 7.56 -8.40
N GLU A 148 4.96 6.76 -9.47
CA GLU A 148 5.13 7.29 -10.83
C GLU A 148 4.03 8.27 -11.22
N GLN A 149 2.76 7.95 -10.93
CA GLN A 149 1.64 8.87 -11.19
C GLN A 149 1.78 10.18 -10.41
N ILE A 150 2.16 10.12 -9.13
CA ILE A 150 2.43 11.33 -8.33
C ILE A 150 3.55 12.16 -8.95
N GLN A 151 4.61 11.53 -9.46
CA GLN A 151 5.71 12.23 -10.12
C GLN A 151 5.26 12.91 -11.42
N ILE A 152 4.42 12.24 -12.21
CA ILE A 152 3.82 12.82 -13.42
C ILE A 152 2.98 14.04 -13.06
N PHE A 153 2.08 13.93 -12.06
CA PHE A 153 1.26 15.07 -11.63
C PHE A 153 2.11 16.22 -11.07
N GLN A 154 3.18 15.94 -10.34
CA GLN A 154 4.12 16.98 -9.90
C GLN A 154 4.77 17.70 -11.07
N SER A 155 5.11 16.99 -12.15
CA SER A 155 5.69 17.60 -13.36
C SER A 155 4.66 18.48 -14.08
N GLN A 156 3.42 18.02 -14.19
CA GLN A 156 2.32 18.79 -14.80
C GLN A 156 1.99 20.05 -14.01
N ILE A 157 1.98 19.97 -12.67
CA ILE A 157 1.78 21.14 -11.81
C ILE A 157 2.88 22.18 -12.06
N LYS A 158 4.16 21.76 -12.12
CA LYS A 158 5.28 22.67 -12.42
C LYS A 158 5.19 23.30 -13.80
N GLU A 159 4.76 22.54 -14.81
CA GLU A 159 4.55 23.07 -16.16
C GLU A 159 3.46 24.13 -16.16
N LYS A 160 2.31 23.84 -15.54
CA LYS A 160 1.19 24.79 -15.42
C LYS A 160 1.58 26.05 -14.65
N ASP A 161 2.31 25.93 -13.55
CA ASP A 161 2.86 27.10 -12.83
C ASP A 161 3.76 27.96 -13.72
N SER A 162 4.61 27.32 -14.54
CA SER A 162 5.47 28.06 -15.47
C SER A 162 4.65 28.78 -16.56
N GLN A 163 3.52 28.22 -16.98
CA GLN A 163 2.60 28.85 -17.94
C GLN A 163 1.89 30.06 -17.32
N ILE A 164 1.41 29.94 -16.07
CA ILE A 164 0.81 31.06 -15.32
C ILE A 164 1.82 32.20 -15.20
N GLN A 165 3.06 31.92 -14.79
CA GLN A 165 4.10 32.96 -14.67
C GLN A 165 4.45 33.63 -15.99
N ARG A 166 4.40 32.91 -17.12
CA ARG A 166 4.61 33.50 -18.45
C ARG A 166 3.46 34.43 -18.82
N GLN A 167 2.22 34.05 -18.52
CA GLN A 167 1.04 34.88 -18.78
C GLN A 167 1.03 36.14 -17.90
N GLU A 168 1.38 36.03 -16.62
CA GLU A 168 1.51 37.18 -15.71
C GLU A 168 2.55 38.20 -16.21
N LYS A 169 3.72 37.72 -16.68
CA LYS A 169 4.73 38.59 -17.29
C LYS A 169 4.25 39.27 -18.57
N LEU A 170 3.49 38.56 -19.40
CA LEU A 170 2.90 39.13 -20.61
C LEU A 170 1.91 40.25 -20.26
N LEU A 171 1.02 40.04 -19.30
CA LEU A 171 0.10 41.07 -18.81
C LEU A 171 0.86 42.30 -18.27
N GLU A 172 1.95 42.09 -17.53
CA GLU A 172 2.77 43.19 -17.01
C GLU A 172 3.41 44.02 -18.14
N VAL A 173 3.92 43.36 -19.20
CA VAL A 173 4.48 44.06 -20.38
C VAL A 173 3.41 44.89 -21.07
N VAL A 174 2.22 44.33 -21.33
CA VAL A 174 1.14 45.07 -22.02
C VAL A 174 0.65 46.25 -21.15
N ARG A 175 0.55 46.08 -19.83
CA ARG A 175 0.20 47.16 -18.90
C ARG A 175 1.23 48.30 -18.92
N ASN A 176 2.52 47.96 -18.99
CA ASN A 176 3.59 48.94 -19.08
C ASN A 176 3.54 49.70 -20.42
N GLU A 177 3.31 49.02 -21.54
CA GLU A 177 3.12 49.65 -22.85
C GLU A 177 1.93 50.63 -22.85
N PHE A 178 0.80 50.24 -22.26
CA PHE A 178 -0.36 51.11 -22.12
C PHE A 178 -0.06 52.38 -21.31
N SER A 179 0.64 52.23 -20.18
CA SER A 179 1.03 53.37 -19.35
C SER A 179 1.97 54.34 -20.07
N ALA A 180 2.86 53.82 -20.94
CA ALA A 180 3.74 54.63 -21.76
C ALA A 180 2.96 55.42 -22.81
N THR A 181 2.00 54.79 -23.49
CA THR A 181 1.12 55.47 -24.46
C THR A 181 0.25 56.54 -23.78
N GLN A 182 -0.26 56.26 -22.58
CA GLN A 182 -1.01 57.24 -21.78
C GLN A 182 -0.15 58.45 -21.40
N SER A 183 1.09 58.22 -20.95
CA SER A 183 2.04 59.29 -20.65
C SER A 183 2.35 60.15 -21.88
N GLN A 184 2.47 59.53 -23.07
CA GLN A 184 2.66 60.26 -24.33
C GLN A 184 1.44 61.15 -24.65
N GLN A 185 0.22 60.67 -24.42
CA GLN A 185 -0.99 61.48 -24.61
C GLN A 185 -1.02 62.69 -23.65
N GLU A 186 -0.67 62.51 -22.37
CA GLU A 186 -0.60 63.62 -21.40
C GLU A 186 0.45 64.66 -21.81
N SER A 187 1.60 64.22 -22.34
CA SER A 187 2.63 65.11 -22.88
C SER A 187 2.10 65.98 -24.03
N LEU A 188 1.39 65.38 -24.99
CA LEU A 188 0.79 66.11 -26.10
C LEU A 188 -0.31 67.08 -25.65
N LEU A 189 -1.09 66.68 -24.64
CA LEU A 189 -2.12 67.55 -24.06
C LEU A 189 -1.50 68.83 -23.47
N ASN A 190 -0.37 68.67 -22.76
CA ASN A 190 0.38 69.80 -22.22
C ASN A 190 0.95 70.69 -23.33
N GLU A 191 1.43 70.11 -24.43
CA GLU A 191 1.92 70.86 -25.59
C GLU A 191 0.80 71.68 -26.26
N ILE A 192 -0.41 71.12 -26.39
CA ILE A 192 -1.60 71.85 -26.86
C ILE A 192 -1.91 73.02 -25.94
N PHE A 193 -1.92 72.81 -24.62
CA PHE A 193 -2.18 73.89 -23.66
C PHE A 193 -1.17 75.03 -23.79
N GLN A 194 0.12 74.72 -23.93
CA GLN A 194 1.17 75.71 -24.14
C GLN A 194 0.97 76.47 -25.47
N LYS A 195 0.75 75.76 -26.58
CA LYS A 195 0.56 76.37 -27.91
C LYS A 195 -0.69 77.23 -27.99
N ARG A 196 -1.78 76.82 -27.34
CA ARG A 196 -3.01 77.61 -27.24
C ARG A 196 -2.78 78.90 -26.47
N HIS A 197 -2.04 78.84 -25.37
CA HIS A 197 -1.67 80.03 -24.61
C HIS A 197 -0.79 80.99 -25.43
N GLU A 198 0.20 80.48 -26.16
CA GLU A 198 1.03 81.27 -27.07
C GLU A 198 0.18 81.97 -28.15
N ALA A 199 -0.75 81.25 -28.79
CA ALA A 199 -1.64 81.80 -29.80
C ALA A 199 -2.56 82.89 -29.23
N GLU A 200 -3.06 82.70 -28.00
CA GLU A 200 -3.92 83.67 -27.32
C GLU A 200 -3.15 84.94 -26.95
N LEU A 201 -1.89 84.82 -26.50
CA LEU A 201 -1.00 85.93 -26.22
C LEU A 201 -0.64 86.73 -27.49
N LEU A 202 -0.38 86.04 -28.59
CA LEU A 202 -0.19 86.63 -29.92
C LEU A 202 -1.44 87.40 -30.36
N ASN A 203 -2.63 86.82 -30.17
CA ASN A 203 -3.90 87.45 -30.53
C ASN A 203 -4.16 88.74 -29.71
N GLN A 204 -3.86 88.71 -28.41
CA GLN A 204 -3.93 89.91 -27.55
C GLN A 204 -2.96 91.01 -28.02
N ARG A 205 -1.73 90.65 -28.41
CA ARG A 205 -0.76 91.61 -28.99
C ARG A 205 -1.29 92.22 -30.28
N ILE A 206 -1.85 91.42 -31.19
CA ILE A 206 -2.45 91.90 -32.44
C ILE A 206 -3.60 92.87 -32.14
N GLN A 207 -4.51 92.55 -31.21
CA GLN A 207 -5.59 93.46 -30.81
C GLN A 207 -5.08 94.78 -30.22
N ALA A 208 -4.01 94.73 -29.41
CA ALA A 208 -3.40 95.94 -28.87
C ALA A 208 -2.79 96.82 -29.97
N TYR A 209 -2.13 96.23 -30.97
CA TYR A 209 -1.60 96.97 -32.12
C TYR A 209 -2.71 97.55 -33.00
N LEU A 210 -3.79 96.80 -33.26
CA LEU A 210 -4.96 97.30 -34.00
C LEU A 210 -5.58 98.52 -33.32
N LYS A 211 -5.78 98.47 -31.99
CA LYS A 211 -6.26 99.64 -31.23
C LYS A 211 -5.30 100.84 -31.31
N GLN A 212 -4.00 100.61 -31.29
CA GLN A 212 -3.02 101.69 -31.43
C GLN A 212 -3.03 102.29 -32.84
N ILE A 213 -3.19 101.47 -33.89
CA ILE A 213 -3.33 101.96 -35.26
C ILE A 213 -4.62 102.76 -35.39
N GLU A 214 -5.76 102.26 -34.90
CA GLU A 214 -7.02 103.02 -34.89
C GLU A 214 -6.89 104.37 -34.19
N GLN A 215 -6.20 104.44 -33.05
CA GLN A 215 -5.93 105.69 -32.33
C GLN A 215 -5.03 106.65 -33.12
N LEU A 216 -3.99 106.14 -33.81
CA LEU A 216 -3.11 106.94 -34.66
C LEU A 216 -3.85 107.44 -35.91
N THR A 217 -4.67 106.60 -36.52
CA THR A 217 -5.55 106.96 -37.64
C THR A 217 -6.59 108.01 -37.21
N ALA A 218 -7.20 107.86 -36.03
CA ALA A 218 -8.12 108.85 -35.48
C ALA A 218 -7.43 110.20 -35.18
N ARG A 219 -6.17 110.19 -34.69
CA ARG A 219 -5.35 111.41 -34.52
C ARG A 219 -5.02 112.07 -35.86
N SER A 220 -4.74 111.30 -36.91
CA SER A 220 -4.45 111.85 -38.24
C SER A 220 -5.63 112.60 -38.87
N LEU A 221 -6.88 112.29 -38.48
CA LEU A 221 -8.10 112.96 -38.92
C LEU A 221 -8.38 114.30 -38.20
N SER A 222 -7.68 114.59 -37.09
CA SER A 222 -7.85 115.83 -36.32
C SER A 222 -6.70 116.83 -36.58
N LYS A 223 -6.90 117.78 -37.51
CA LYS A 223 -6.09 119.00 -37.77
C LYS A 223 -4.57 118.88 -37.43
N ILE A 224 -3.80 118.27 -38.33
CA ILE A 224 -2.34 118.12 -38.20
C ILE A 224 -1.61 118.79 -39.38
N SER A 225 -0.39 119.31 -39.11
CA SER A 225 0.54 119.92 -40.07
C SER A 225 1.11 118.90 -41.09
N PRO A 226 1.35 119.28 -42.36
CA PRO A 226 1.80 118.34 -43.41
C PRO A 226 3.12 117.61 -43.10
N ALA A 227 4.04 118.21 -42.32
CA ALA A 227 5.30 117.56 -41.92
C ALA A 227 5.13 116.50 -40.81
N GLU A 228 4.13 116.67 -39.94
CA GLU A 228 3.79 115.68 -38.91
C GLU A 228 3.02 114.49 -39.52
N MET A 229 2.31 114.72 -40.64
CA MET A 229 1.57 113.71 -41.38
C MET A 229 2.49 112.67 -42.01
N GLU A 230 3.65 113.07 -42.54
CA GLU A 230 4.61 112.17 -43.20
C GLU A 230 5.30 111.23 -42.19
N ASN A 231 5.70 111.77 -41.02
CA ASN A 231 6.20 110.95 -39.90
C ASN A 231 5.14 109.99 -39.35
N LEU A 232 3.86 110.40 -39.31
CA LEU A 232 2.74 109.53 -38.93
C LEU A 232 2.51 108.42 -39.96
N ILE A 233 2.64 108.71 -41.25
CA ILE A 233 2.51 107.72 -42.34
C ILE A 233 3.63 106.68 -42.26
N GLU A 234 4.88 107.08 -41.99
CA GLU A 234 5.98 106.14 -41.77
C GLU A 234 5.77 105.27 -40.52
N ALA A 235 5.30 105.87 -39.41
CA ALA A 235 4.97 105.12 -38.21
C ALA A 235 3.82 104.12 -38.43
N ILE A 236 2.81 104.48 -39.23
CA ILE A 236 1.72 103.58 -39.63
C ILE A 236 2.27 102.45 -40.51
N ARG A 237 3.07 102.75 -41.54
CA ARG A 237 3.69 101.72 -42.40
C ARG A 237 4.57 100.75 -41.61
N TYR A 238 5.36 101.25 -40.67
CA TYR A 238 6.18 100.40 -39.79
C TYR A 238 5.30 99.47 -38.95
N LYS A 239 4.24 100.00 -38.33
CA LYS A 239 3.31 99.18 -37.54
C LYS A 239 2.52 98.18 -38.40
N ASP A 240 2.13 98.54 -39.62
CA ASP A 240 1.48 97.62 -40.56
C ASP A 240 2.42 96.47 -40.95
N SER A 241 3.72 96.73 -41.15
CA SER A 241 4.71 95.68 -41.41
C SER A 241 4.87 94.71 -40.24
N LEU A 242 4.86 95.24 -39.01
CA LEU A 242 4.92 94.46 -37.79
C LEU A 242 3.64 93.63 -37.58
N LEU A 243 2.49 94.20 -37.95
CA LEU A 243 1.19 93.55 -37.88
C LEU A 243 1.10 92.39 -38.89
N ALA A 244 1.64 92.58 -40.09
CA ALA A 244 1.76 91.51 -41.09
C ALA A 244 2.67 90.36 -40.60
N GLN A 245 3.80 90.66 -39.95
CA GLN A 245 4.67 89.66 -39.32
C GLN A 245 3.93 88.89 -38.21
N LEU A 246 3.25 89.59 -37.31
CA LEU A 246 2.47 88.96 -36.24
C LEU A 246 1.29 88.13 -36.76
N GLN A 247 0.63 88.57 -37.83
CA GLN A 247 -0.42 87.78 -38.50
C GLN A 247 0.15 86.51 -39.13
N GLN A 248 1.36 86.56 -39.67
CA GLN A 248 2.04 85.39 -40.21
C GLN A 248 2.44 84.42 -39.10
N GLU A 249 2.97 84.92 -37.99
CA GLU A 249 3.27 84.11 -36.79
C GLU A 249 2.00 83.49 -36.19
N LEU A 250 0.90 84.24 -36.11
CA LEU A 250 -0.40 83.72 -35.66
C LEU A 250 -0.93 82.63 -36.59
N LYS A 251 -0.83 82.82 -37.91
CA LYS A 251 -1.21 81.78 -38.89
C LYS A 251 -0.37 80.52 -38.72
N LYS A 252 0.93 80.67 -38.51
CA LYS A 252 1.83 79.54 -38.27
C LYS A 252 1.48 78.82 -36.96
N ALA A 253 1.30 79.57 -35.87
CA ALA A 253 0.89 79.02 -34.58
C ALA A 253 -0.48 78.31 -34.66
N ASN A 254 -1.47 78.85 -35.37
CA ASN A 254 -2.75 78.20 -35.58
C ASN A 254 -2.63 76.94 -36.46
N GLN A 255 -1.75 76.94 -37.47
CA GLN A 255 -1.51 75.75 -38.28
C GLN A 255 -0.85 74.64 -37.46
N ASP A 256 0.12 75.00 -36.62
CA ASP A 256 0.76 74.07 -35.69
C ASP A 256 -0.27 73.52 -34.69
N LEU A 257 -1.18 74.36 -34.18
CA LEU A 257 -2.27 73.95 -33.27
C LEU A 257 -3.23 72.95 -33.94
N ILE A 258 -3.63 73.19 -35.19
CA ILE A 258 -4.48 72.27 -35.98
C ILE A 258 -3.77 70.92 -36.18
N ASN A 259 -2.47 70.94 -36.48
CA ASN A 259 -1.70 69.71 -36.68
C ASN A 259 -1.60 68.89 -35.37
N ILE A 260 -1.34 69.56 -34.24
CA ILE A 260 -1.25 68.89 -32.93
C ILE A 260 -2.64 68.40 -32.48
N GLU A 261 -3.72 69.15 -32.73
CA GLU A 261 -5.10 68.68 -32.45
C GLU A 261 -5.47 67.45 -33.28
N ALA A 262 -5.12 67.43 -34.57
CA ALA A 262 -5.33 66.26 -35.42
C ALA A 262 -4.50 65.03 -34.94
N GLU A 263 -3.27 65.26 -34.47
CA GLU A 263 -2.42 64.21 -33.92
C GLU A 263 -2.94 63.68 -32.57
N LYS A 264 -3.46 64.56 -31.70
CA LYS A 264 -4.15 64.19 -30.47
C LYS A 264 -5.39 63.34 -30.75
N ASP A 265 -6.25 63.75 -31.69
CA ASP A 265 -7.46 62.98 -32.01
C ASP A 265 -7.10 61.60 -32.59
N ARG A 266 -6.04 61.53 -33.40
CA ARG A 266 -5.51 60.25 -33.91
C ARG A 266 -5.00 59.36 -32.79
N ILE A 267 -4.22 59.91 -31.85
CA ILE A 267 -3.69 59.16 -30.70
C ILE A 267 -4.80 58.77 -29.74
N GLN A 268 -5.81 59.62 -29.50
CA GLN A 268 -6.99 59.26 -28.70
C GLN A 268 -7.74 58.07 -29.31
N LEU A 269 -7.92 58.06 -30.63
CA LEU A 269 -8.59 56.96 -31.31
C LEU A 269 -7.76 55.67 -31.24
N GLU A 270 -6.43 55.77 -31.34
CA GLU A 270 -5.51 54.66 -31.14
C GLU A 270 -5.57 54.14 -29.68
N LEU A 271 -5.67 55.04 -28.70
CA LEU A 271 -5.74 54.71 -27.28
C LEU A 271 -7.05 54.02 -26.91
N ILE A 272 -8.18 54.46 -27.47
CA ILE A 272 -9.47 53.79 -27.32
C ILE A 272 -9.39 52.37 -27.90
N LYS A 273 -8.87 52.22 -29.11
CA LYS A 273 -8.69 50.90 -29.73
C LYS A 273 -7.76 50.00 -28.92
N GLN A 274 -6.63 50.54 -28.46
CA GLN A 274 -5.69 49.80 -27.63
C GLN A 274 -6.31 49.42 -26.29
N LYS A 275 -7.09 50.31 -25.68
CA LYS A 275 -7.80 50.05 -24.41
C LYS A 275 -8.84 48.94 -24.59
N ASP A 276 -9.68 49.01 -25.61
CA ASP A 276 -10.70 47.99 -25.89
C ASP A 276 -10.03 46.63 -26.17
N LEU A 277 -8.95 46.62 -26.95
CA LEU A 277 -8.15 45.41 -27.22
C LEU A 277 -7.49 44.88 -25.93
N LEU A 278 -7.02 45.77 -25.06
CA LEU A 278 -6.42 45.41 -23.77
C LEU A 278 -7.46 44.80 -22.84
N GLU A 279 -8.65 45.39 -22.76
CA GLU A 279 -9.73 44.90 -21.91
C GLU A 279 -10.24 43.53 -22.41
N GLU A 280 -10.35 43.35 -23.73
CA GLU A 280 -10.64 42.05 -24.34
C GLU A 280 -9.54 41.02 -24.03
N LYS A 281 -8.27 41.38 -24.20
CA LYS A 281 -7.14 40.48 -23.89
C LYS A 281 -7.02 40.19 -22.41
N GLU A 282 -7.22 41.17 -21.53
CA GLU A 282 -7.17 41.00 -20.09
C GLU A 282 -8.29 40.08 -19.60
N ASN A 283 -9.50 40.21 -20.15
CA ASN A 283 -10.60 39.28 -19.90
C ASN A 283 -10.28 37.86 -20.41
N GLU A 284 -9.78 37.72 -21.64
CA GLU A 284 -9.34 36.42 -22.17
C GLU A 284 -8.25 35.77 -21.30
N TYR A 285 -7.25 36.56 -20.87
CA TYR A 285 -6.19 36.08 -20.00
C TYR A 285 -6.67 35.78 -18.59
N GLN A 286 -7.61 36.55 -18.03
CA GLN A 286 -8.22 36.26 -16.74
C GLN A 286 -9.01 34.96 -16.79
N ASP A 287 -9.83 34.75 -17.82
CA ASP A 287 -10.56 33.50 -18.02
C ASP A 287 -9.59 32.32 -18.16
N HIS A 288 -8.54 32.48 -18.98
CA HIS A 288 -7.57 31.43 -19.20
C HIS A 288 -6.71 31.13 -17.95
N SER A 289 -6.38 32.15 -17.16
CA SER A 289 -5.72 32.04 -15.85
C SER A 289 -6.64 31.37 -14.83
N TYR A 290 -7.94 31.70 -14.83
CA TYR A 290 -8.93 31.08 -13.95
C TYR A 290 -9.06 29.59 -14.27
N GLN A 291 -9.18 29.22 -15.54
CA GLN A 291 -9.19 27.83 -15.99
C GLN A 291 -7.90 27.09 -15.63
N LEU A 292 -6.73 27.74 -15.77
CA LEU A 292 -5.46 27.13 -15.36
C LEU A 292 -5.38 26.93 -13.84
N LYS A 293 -5.83 27.91 -13.04
CA LYS A 293 -5.86 27.81 -11.58
C LYS A 293 -6.83 26.74 -11.12
N GLU A 294 -8.01 26.66 -11.71
CA GLU A 294 -8.99 25.61 -11.44
C GLU A 294 -8.41 24.23 -11.76
N GLY A 295 -7.79 24.07 -12.95
CA GLY A 295 -7.10 22.84 -13.33
C GLY A 295 -5.90 22.50 -12.42
N MET A 296 -5.21 23.50 -11.88
CA MET A 296 -4.13 23.28 -10.91
C MET A 296 -4.70 22.81 -9.57
N GLU A 297 -5.81 23.39 -9.10
CA GLU A 297 -6.45 23.00 -7.85
C GLU A 297 -7.07 21.60 -7.95
N THR A 298 -7.63 21.20 -9.09
CA THR A 298 -8.07 19.81 -9.30
C THR A 298 -6.89 18.85 -9.26
N LEU A 299 -5.79 19.15 -9.95
CA LEU A 299 -4.56 18.35 -9.90
C LEU A 299 -3.95 18.27 -8.49
N LYS A 300 -3.98 19.36 -7.72
CA LYS A 300 -3.54 19.35 -6.31
C LYS A 300 -4.43 18.46 -5.45
N ARG A 301 -5.75 18.49 -5.64
CA ARG A 301 -6.68 17.60 -4.93
C ARG A 301 -6.41 16.14 -5.29
N GLU A 302 -6.29 15.80 -6.56
CA GLU A 302 -5.96 14.44 -7.01
C GLU A 302 -4.62 13.97 -6.45
N LYS A 303 -3.58 14.82 -6.52
CA LYS A 303 -2.29 14.55 -5.89
C LYS A 303 -2.43 14.29 -4.39
N SER A 304 -3.20 15.09 -3.66
CA SER A 304 -3.40 14.91 -2.22
C SER A 304 -4.14 13.60 -1.88
N LEU A 305 -5.09 13.19 -2.74
CA LEU A 305 -5.80 11.92 -2.60
C LEU A 305 -4.87 10.73 -2.85
N LEU A 306 -3.99 10.84 -3.85
CA LEU A 306 -2.97 9.83 -4.15
C LEU A 306 -1.88 9.76 -3.08
N GLU A 307 -1.44 10.88 -2.52
CA GLU A 307 -0.53 10.91 -1.38
C GLU A 307 -1.17 10.27 -0.13
N ALA A 308 -2.47 10.51 0.09
CA ALA A 308 -3.20 9.86 1.16
C ALA A 308 -3.39 8.35 0.93
N SER A 309 -3.63 7.90 -0.31
CA SER A 309 -3.71 6.47 -0.62
C SER A 309 -2.35 5.79 -0.48
N LEU A 310 -1.27 6.43 -0.94
CA LEU A 310 0.10 5.96 -0.77
C LEU A 310 0.47 5.85 0.71
N SER A 311 0.15 6.86 1.52
CA SER A 311 0.38 6.81 2.96
C SER A 311 -0.38 5.66 3.64
N LYS A 312 -1.66 5.43 3.26
CA LYS A 312 -2.42 4.27 3.76
C LYS A 312 -1.79 2.95 3.36
N LEU A 313 -1.30 2.84 2.12
CA LEU A 313 -0.66 1.63 1.61
C LEU A 313 0.69 1.38 2.30
N GLN A 314 1.44 2.44 2.56
CA GLN A 314 2.70 2.39 3.30
C GLN A 314 2.49 1.98 4.77
N ILE A 315 1.46 2.50 5.45
CA ILE A 315 1.09 2.04 6.80
C ILE A 315 0.73 0.55 6.80
N LYS A 316 -0.03 0.08 5.81
CA LYS A 316 -0.33 -1.35 5.67
C LYS A 316 0.94 -2.18 5.45
N PHE A 317 1.89 -1.66 4.69
CA PHE A 317 3.18 -2.32 4.48
C PHE A 317 3.98 -2.41 5.80
N GLU A 318 4.08 -1.32 6.55
CA GLU A 318 4.73 -1.28 7.88
C GLU A 318 4.03 -2.23 8.89
N GLU A 319 2.70 -2.31 8.87
CA GLU A 319 1.95 -3.27 9.70
C GLU A 319 2.25 -4.73 9.33
N ILE A 320 2.40 -5.02 8.03
CA ILE A 320 2.73 -6.34 7.53
C ILE A 320 4.17 -6.70 7.93
N GLU A 321 5.11 -5.79 7.73
CA GLU A 321 6.52 -5.97 8.13
C GLU A 321 6.66 -6.17 9.64
N ALA A 322 5.93 -5.40 10.46
CA ALA A 322 5.91 -5.58 11.90
C ALA A 322 5.36 -6.96 12.32
N LYS A 323 4.31 -7.45 11.64
CA LYS A 323 3.78 -8.81 11.86
C LYS A 323 4.79 -9.87 11.45
N GLU A 324 5.53 -9.65 10.37
CA GLU A 324 6.58 -10.56 9.93
C GLU A 324 7.73 -10.64 10.94
N ILE A 325 8.20 -9.51 11.45
CA ILE A 325 9.21 -9.47 12.51
C ILE A 325 8.71 -10.20 13.78
N ASP A 326 7.45 -10.00 14.19
CA ASP A 326 6.87 -10.72 15.33
C ASP A 326 6.81 -12.24 15.08
N ASN A 327 6.44 -12.67 13.87
CA ASN A 327 6.43 -14.07 13.48
C ASN A 327 7.84 -14.67 13.43
N GLN A 328 8.83 -13.97 12.90
CA GLN A 328 10.24 -14.40 12.91
C GLN A 328 10.75 -14.54 14.35
N ASN A 329 10.41 -13.60 15.23
CA ASN A 329 10.75 -13.68 16.66
C ASN A 329 10.08 -14.90 17.35
N LYS A 330 8.83 -15.21 17.01
CA LYS A 330 8.14 -16.42 17.48
C LYS A 330 8.84 -17.69 16.98
N ILE A 331 9.24 -17.74 15.71
CA ILE A 331 9.98 -18.86 15.13
C ILE A 331 11.33 -19.02 15.84
N LEU A 332 12.07 -17.94 16.09
CA LEU A 332 13.34 -17.99 16.82
C LEU A 332 13.16 -18.52 18.26
N LYS A 333 12.13 -18.06 18.97
CA LYS A 333 11.78 -18.59 20.31
C LYS A 333 11.47 -20.08 20.28
N LEU A 334 10.64 -20.52 19.34
CA LEU A 334 10.31 -21.95 19.17
C LEU A 334 11.53 -22.78 18.80
N THR A 335 12.42 -22.24 17.94
CA THR A 335 13.67 -22.89 17.55
C THR A 335 14.61 -23.04 18.76
N HIS A 336 14.74 -22.00 19.58
CA HIS A 336 15.53 -22.06 20.81
C HIS A 336 14.97 -23.08 21.79
N GLN A 337 13.65 -23.11 21.99
CA GLN A 337 12.98 -24.12 22.83
C GLN A 337 13.24 -25.55 22.31
N ASN A 338 13.16 -25.77 20.99
CA ASN A 338 13.48 -27.07 20.40
C ASN A 338 14.94 -27.48 20.60
N ILE A 339 15.88 -26.54 20.48
CA ILE A 339 17.31 -26.79 20.75
C ILE A 339 17.52 -27.15 22.22
N GLU A 340 16.91 -26.42 23.15
CA GLU A 340 16.99 -26.70 24.59
C GLU A 340 16.43 -28.09 24.92
N VAL A 341 15.27 -28.44 24.36
CA VAL A 341 14.67 -29.77 24.50
C VAL A 341 15.61 -30.84 23.95
N LYS A 342 16.21 -30.62 22.77
CA LYS A 342 17.17 -31.56 22.16
C LYS A 342 18.40 -31.75 23.04
N GLN A 343 18.99 -30.68 23.56
CA GLN A 343 20.13 -30.76 24.49
C GLN A 343 19.77 -31.50 25.77
N ASN A 344 18.57 -31.28 26.32
CA ASN A 344 18.10 -32.01 27.49
C ASN A 344 17.92 -33.52 27.19
N PHE A 345 17.51 -33.89 25.98
CA PHE A 345 17.48 -35.29 25.55
C PHE A 345 18.89 -35.87 25.38
N GLU A 346 19.82 -35.14 24.77
CA GLU A 346 21.21 -35.56 24.62
C GLU A 346 21.88 -35.80 25.99
N ARG A 347 21.72 -34.87 26.95
CA ARG A 347 22.20 -35.08 28.33
C ARG A 347 21.62 -36.32 28.98
N LYS A 348 20.31 -36.57 28.84
CA LYS A 348 19.67 -37.79 29.36
C LYS A 348 20.21 -39.06 28.71
N ILE A 349 20.49 -39.02 27.42
CA ILE A 349 21.11 -40.15 26.71
C ILE A 349 22.52 -40.39 27.24
N ASP A 350 23.31 -39.34 27.48
CA ASP A 350 24.64 -39.46 28.04
C ASP A 350 24.63 -40.00 29.49
N GLU A 351 23.68 -39.55 30.32
CA GLU A 351 23.46 -40.09 31.68
C GLU A 351 23.08 -41.58 31.65
N LEU A 352 22.19 -41.97 30.74
CA LEU A 352 21.80 -43.37 30.55
C LEU A 352 22.99 -44.22 30.06
N ASN A 353 23.79 -43.70 29.14
CA ASN A 353 25.00 -44.37 28.65
C ASN A 353 26.06 -44.50 29.76
N GLY A 354 26.23 -43.49 30.61
CA GLY A 354 27.08 -43.55 31.79
C GLY A 354 26.62 -44.63 32.77
N SER A 355 25.32 -44.68 33.06
CA SER A 355 24.71 -45.70 33.93
C SER A 355 24.85 -47.12 33.35
N LYS A 356 24.69 -47.27 32.03
CA LYS A 356 24.91 -48.53 31.32
C LYS A 356 26.36 -49.02 31.46
N LYS A 357 27.35 -48.13 31.26
CA LYS A 357 28.77 -48.48 31.44
C LYS A 357 29.09 -48.90 32.88
N ALA A 358 28.49 -48.25 33.87
CA ALA A 358 28.65 -48.65 35.27
C ALA A 358 28.08 -50.05 35.53
N LEU A 359 26.87 -50.34 35.04
CA LEU A 359 26.26 -51.66 35.10
C LEU A 359 27.08 -52.74 34.38
N GLU A 360 27.66 -52.44 33.22
CA GLU A 360 28.56 -53.35 32.50
C GLU A 360 29.83 -53.65 33.29
N ALA A 361 30.40 -52.64 33.97
CA ALA A 361 31.55 -52.81 34.84
C ALA A 361 31.21 -53.67 36.07
N ASP A 362 30.05 -53.43 36.70
CA ASP A 362 29.55 -54.23 37.82
C ASP A 362 29.29 -55.67 37.39
N TRP A 363 28.68 -55.89 36.23
CA TRP A 363 28.48 -57.21 35.65
C TRP A 363 29.79 -57.95 35.40
N LYS A 364 30.80 -57.27 34.84
CA LYS A 364 32.12 -57.84 34.61
C LYS A 364 32.83 -58.21 35.91
N ASN A 365 32.69 -57.38 36.94
CA ASN A 365 33.24 -57.66 38.26
C ASN A 365 32.53 -58.85 38.92
N LEU A 366 31.19 -58.91 38.81
CA LEU A 366 30.39 -60.02 39.33
C LEU A 366 30.74 -61.34 38.60
N LYS A 367 30.92 -61.30 37.28
CA LYS A 367 31.35 -62.45 36.49
C LYS A 367 32.71 -62.98 36.98
N LYS A 368 33.67 -62.08 37.20
CA LYS A 368 34.98 -62.44 37.75
C LYS A 368 34.85 -63.09 39.14
N GLN A 369 33.98 -62.55 40.01
CA GLN A 369 33.72 -63.18 41.31
C GLN A 369 33.10 -64.57 41.20
N PHE A 370 32.25 -64.82 40.19
CA PHE A 370 31.71 -66.14 39.92
C PHE A 370 32.80 -67.11 39.42
N GLU A 371 33.64 -66.69 38.49
CA GLU A 371 34.78 -67.48 38.00
C GLU A 371 35.75 -67.84 39.14
N ASP A 372 36.10 -66.86 40.00
CA ASP A 372 36.97 -67.10 41.16
C ASP A 372 36.34 -68.10 42.16
N LYS A 373 35.01 -68.01 42.38
CA LYS A 373 34.28 -68.95 43.25
C LYS A 373 34.17 -70.35 42.64
N GLU A 374 34.02 -70.46 41.32
CA GLU A 374 33.98 -71.73 40.61
C GLU A 374 35.34 -72.44 40.68
N VAL A 375 36.45 -71.70 40.52
CA VAL A 375 37.80 -72.23 40.72
C VAL A 375 37.99 -72.70 42.17
N ALA A 376 37.55 -71.91 43.15
CA ALA A 376 37.62 -72.31 44.56
C ALA A 376 36.77 -73.56 44.84
N PHE A 377 35.58 -73.67 44.24
CA PHE A 377 34.73 -74.84 44.37
C PHE A 377 35.39 -76.10 43.79
N ASN A 378 35.95 -76.01 42.58
CA ASN A 378 36.66 -77.11 41.95
C ASN A 378 37.89 -77.55 42.76
N GLN A 379 38.61 -76.61 43.38
CA GLN A 379 39.71 -76.94 44.30
C GLN A 379 39.23 -77.68 45.55
N VAL A 380 38.10 -77.28 46.13
CA VAL A 380 37.49 -77.99 47.27
C VAL A 380 37.04 -79.38 46.86
N GLN A 381 36.42 -79.53 45.68
CA GLN A 381 36.01 -80.82 45.15
C GLN A 381 37.20 -81.77 44.92
N ASN A 382 38.32 -81.25 44.38
CA ASN A 382 39.54 -82.02 44.21
C ASN A 382 40.19 -82.41 45.56
N ARG A 383 40.11 -81.54 46.57
CA ARG A 383 40.57 -81.89 47.92
C ARG A 383 39.68 -82.96 48.57
N LEU A 384 38.37 -82.91 48.32
CA LEU A 384 37.43 -83.92 48.79
C LEU A 384 37.73 -85.29 48.18
N SER A 385 37.96 -85.35 46.85
CA SER A 385 38.30 -86.60 46.18
C SER A 385 39.67 -87.15 46.60
N GLN A 386 40.65 -86.28 46.86
CA GLN A 386 41.93 -86.68 47.46
C GLN A 386 41.75 -87.26 48.86
N ALA A 387 40.96 -86.61 49.72
CA ALA A 387 40.67 -87.10 51.07
C ALA A 387 39.89 -88.42 51.07
N GLU A 388 38.95 -88.63 50.14
CA GLU A 388 38.24 -89.90 49.96
C GLU A 388 39.18 -91.02 49.50
N HIS A 389 40.17 -90.70 48.66
CA HIS A 389 41.18 -91.66 48.24
C HIS A 389 42.13 -92.03 49.39
N GLU A 390 42.57 -91.06 50.19
CA GLU A 390 43.36 -91.29 51.41
C GLU A 390 42.59 -92.12 52.44
N LEU A 391 41.28 -91.88 52.61
CA LEU A 391 40.40 -92.69 53.46
C LEU A 391 40.29 -94.14 52.95
N SER A 392 40.26 -94.35 51.64
CA SER A 392 40.22 -95.69 51.05
C SER A 392 41.56 -96.42 51.21
N GLN A 393 42.69 -95.71 51.09
CA GLN A 393 44.02 -96.28 51.34
C GLN A 393 44.19 -96.65 52.82
N LEU A 394 43.80 -95.79 53.76
CA LEU A 394 43.83 -96.09 55.19
C LEU A 394 42.88 -97.23 55.59
N LYS A 395 41.79 -97.46 54.83
CA LYS A 395 40.87 -98.58 55.04
C LYS A 395 41.49 -99.92 54.57
N ALA A 396 42.20 -99.91 53.44
CA ALA A 396 42.96 -101.07 52.96
C ALA A 396 44.19 -101.37 53.86
N GLU A 397 44.80 -100.33 54.43
CA GLU A 397 45.90 -100.47 55.40
C GLU A 397 45.40 -101.01 56.76
N ASN A 398 44.15 -100.72 57.15
CA ASN A 398 43.50 -101.32 58.32
C ASN A 398 43.07 -102.78 58.10
N GLU A 399 42.63 -103.16 56.89
CA GLU A 399 42.27 -104.56 56.54
C GLU A 399 43.51 -105.47 56.43
N SER A 400 44.68 -104.92 56.12
CA SER A 400 45.96 -105.66 56.07
C SER A 400 46.70 -105.76 57.41
N LEU A 401 46.23 -105.10 58.47
CA LEU A 401 46.76 -105.17 59.84
C LEU A 401 46.00 -106.16 60.76
N THR A 402 44.99 -106.88 60.26
CA THR A 402 44.18 -107.84 61.03
C THR A 402 44.54 -109.32 60.85
N GLU A 403 45.55 -109.69 60.05
CA GLU A 403 45.93 -111.10 59.87
C GLU A 403 47.44 -111.35 59.97
N LEU A 404 47.95 -111.42 61.21
CA LEU A 404 49.19 -112.14 61.52
C LEU A 404 49.19 -112.71 62.96
N ASN A 405 48.48 -113.83 63.11
CA ASN A 405 48.57 -114.90 64.14
C ASN A 405 47.51 -115.94 63.74
N GLU A 406 47.71 -117.24 63.52
CA GLU A 406 48.82 -118.16 63.75
C GLU A 406 48.78 -119.28 62.68
N PHE A 407 49.98 -119.72 62.34
CA PHE A 407 50.39 -120.97 61.71
C PHE A 407 49.55 -122.22 62.08
N ARG A 408 49.36 -123.17 61.14
CA ARG A 408 50.11 -124.46 61.11
C ARG A 408 49.59 -125.47 60.06
N ASN A 409 50.54 -125.84 59.21
CA ASN A 409 50.60 -126.87 58.15
C ASN A 409 49.89 -128.23 58.37
N LEU A 410 49.46 -128.79 57.23
CA LEU A 410 49.60 -130.16 56.67
C LEU A 410 48.29 -130.50 55.94
N GLN A 411 48.19 -130.95 54.69
CA GLN A 411 49.11 -131.67 53.81
C GLN A 411 48.46 -131.77 52.40
N GLU A 412 49.28 -131.72 51.36
CA GLU A 412 49.13 -132.31 50.00
C GLU A 412 47.73 -132.62 49.43
N ALA A 413 47.30 -131.79 48.48
CA ALA A 413 46.74 -132.15 47.17
C ALA A 413 46.17 -130.88 46.52
N ASP A 414 46.79 -130.32 45.47
CA ASP A 414 46.11 -129.42 44.50
C ASP A 414 47.04 -128.95 43.36
N TYR A 415 47.70 -129.90 42.69
CA TYR A 415 48.44 -129.61 41.44
C TYR A 415 47.62 -129.94 40.17
N GLU A 416 46.42 -130.52 40.31
CA GLU A 416 45.52 -130.90 39.19
C GLU A 416 44.40 -129.87 38.92
N ILE A 417 44.03 -129.03 39.89
CA ILE A 417 42.96 -128.01 39.70
C ILE A 417 43.49 -126.77 38.95
N LEU A 418 44.78 -126.46 39.06
CA LEU A 418 45.39 -125.28 38.44
C LEU A 418 45.49 -125.39 36.90
N LYS A 419 45.52 -126.61 36.35
CA LYS A 419 45.63 -126.81 34.89
C LYS A 419 44.32 -126.53 34.15
N LYS A 420 43.17 -126.61 34.84
CA LYS A 420 41.83 -126.38 34.25
C LYS A 420 41.46 -124.89 34.21
N GLN A 421 41.92 -124.10 35.18
CA GLN A 421 41.68 -122.64 35.23
C GLN A 421 42.54 -121.83 34.26
N VAL A 422 43.68 -122.36 33.80
CA VAL A 422 44.54 -121.69 32.81
C VAL A 422 43.93 -121.75 31.39
N LEU A 423 43.15 -122.79 31.06
CA LEU A 423 42.55 -122.93 29.72
C LEU A 423 41.33 -121.99 29.53
N GLU A 424 40.51 -121.76 30.56
CA GLU A 424 39.34 -120.87 30.50
C GLU A 424 39.74 -119.38 30.45
N LYS A 425 40.84 -119.00 31.11
CA LYS A 425 41.34 -117.62 31.06
C LYS A 425 42.05 -117.27 29.74
N THR A 426 42.50 -118.27 28.97
CA THR A 426 43.14 -118.03 27.66
C THR A 426 42.10 -117.62 26.59
N VAL A 427 40.88 -118.17 26.66
CA VAL A 427 39.78 -117.83 25.73
C VAL A 427 39.16 -116.44 26.03
N ALA A 428 39.15 -116.02 27.29
CA ALA A 428 38.67 -114.69 27.69
C ALA A 428 39.62 -113.56 27.24
N ILE A 429 40.92 -113.84 27.13
CA ILE A 429 41.93 -112.86 26.68
C ILE A 429 41.86 -112.62 25.16
N GLU A 430 41.47 -113.61 24.37
CA GLU A 430 41.24 -113.46 22.92
C GLU A 430 39.94 -112.68 22.60
N GLN A 431 38.88 -112.84 23.40
CA GLN A 431 37.65 -112.04 23.26
C GLN A 431 37.86 -110.57 23.63
N LEU A 432 38.69 -110.28 24.63
CA LEU A 432 39.04 -108.89 25.00
C LEU A 432 39.97 -108.23 23.96
N HIS A 433 40.85 -108.99 23.30
CA HIS A 433 41.66 -108.46 22.19
C HIS A 433 40.82 -108.11 20.95
N ALA A 434 39.77 -108.89 20.65
CA ALA A 434 38.85 -108.58 19.56
C ALA A 434 38.01 -107.32 19.84
N GLN A 435 37.60 -107.08 21.09
CA GLN A 435 36.88 -105.86 21.48
C GLN A 435 37.80 -104.62 21.50
N LEU A 436 39.07 -104.77 21.90
CA LEU A 436 40.05 -103.69 21.82
C LEU A 436 40.36 -103.29 20.37
N ALA A 437 40.48 -104.25 19.44
CA ALA A 437 40.68 -103.95 18.02
C ALA A 437 39.48 -103.21 17.40
N GLN A 438 38.25 -103.52 17.83
CA GLN A 438 37.05 -102.83 17.37
C GLN A 438 36.94 -101.40 17.95
N MET A 439 37.37 -101.20 19.19
CA MET A 439 37.45 -99.88 19.83
C MET A 439 38.54 -99.00 19.22
N GLU A 440 39.70 -99.56 18.86
CA GLU A 440 40.75 -98.84 18.13
C GLU A 440 40.27 -98.41 16.74
N GLN A 441 39.54 -99.26 16.00
CA GLN A 441 38.99 -98.91 14.69
C GLN A 441 37.93 -97.80 14.77
N ASN A 442 37.09 -97.80 15.81
CA ASN A 442 36.15 -96.71 16.07
C ASN A 442 36.84 -95.41 16.52
N GLY A 443 37.94 -95.52 17.27
CA GLY A 443 38.78 -94.39 17.65
C GLY A 443 39.41 -93.69 16.44
N VAL A 444 39.88 -94.47 15.46
CA VAL A 444 40.42 -93.91 14.20
C VAL A 444 39.33 -93.22 13.37
N LEU A 445 38.13 -93.81 13.24
CA LEU A 445 37.00 -93.19 12.53
C LEU A 445 36.52 -91.89 13.20
N LEU A 446 36.41 -91.86 14.53
CA LEU A 446 36.04 -90.64 15.28
C LEU A 446 37.14 -89.57 15.22
N GLN A 447 38.41 -89.98 15.07
CA GLN A 447 39.52 -89.06 14.88
C GLN A 447 39.52 -88.46 13.47
N GLU A 448 39.17 -89.24 12.44
CA GLU A 448 38.98 -88.75 11.07
C GLU A 448 37.77 -87.79 10.98
N GLU A 449 36.63 -88.12 11.60
CA GLU A 449 35.47 -87.23 11.67
C GLU A 449 35.76 -85.92 12.42
N ASN A 450 36.52 -85.97 13.51
CA ASN A 450 36.92 -84.74 14.21
C ASN A 450 37.90 -83.90 13.38
N GLN A 451 38.76 -84.52 12.58
CA GLN A 451 39.67 -83.80 11.68
C GLN A 451 38.92 -83.15 10.51
N THR A 452 37.92 -83.82 9.94
CA THR A 452 37.08 -83.24 8.88
C THR A 452 36.19 -82.11 9.41
N LEU A 453 35.56 -82.28 10.57
CA LEU A 453 34.78 -81.23 11.23
C LEU A 453 35.65 -80.02 11.60
N MET A 454 36.87 -80.22 12.10
CA MET A 454 37.80 -79.10 12.34
C MET A 454 38.20 -78.38 11.05
N ALA A 455 38.39 -79.10 9.95
CA ALA A 455 38.69 -78.49 8.65
C ALA A 455 37.49 -77.68 8.11
N GLU A 456 36.27 -78.18 8.27
CA GLU A 456 35.04 -77.46 7.88
C GLU A 456 34.80 -76.22 8.74
N LEU A 457 34.98 -76.31 10.07
CA LEU A 457 34.84 -75.19 10.99
C LEU A 457 35.87 -74.09 10.71
N LYS A 458 37.10 -74.49 10.35
CA LYS A 458 38.16 -73.56 9.96
C LYS A 458 37.85 -72.87 8.63
N ASN A 459 37.34 -73.61 7.64
CA ASN A 459 36.91 -73.03 6.36
C ASN A 459 35.73 -72.04 6.54
N LEU A 460 34.74 -72.38 7.38
CA LEU A 460 33.63 -71.47 7.71
C LEU A 460 34.12 -70.19 8.40
N GLN A 461 35.04 -70.31 9.36
CA GLN A 461 35.66 -69.15 10.01
C GLN A 461 36.47 -68.29 9.03
N GLU A 462 37.21 -68.89 8.10
CA GLU A 462 37.97 -68.13 7.09
C GLU A 462 37.05 -67.37 6.13
N VAL A 463 35.93 -67.98 5.69
CA VAL A 463 34.93 -67.32 4.83
C VAL A 463 34.24 -66.16 5.56
N ASP A 464 33.85 -66.34 6.82
CA ASP A 464 33.24 -65.26 7.62
C ASP A 464 34.24 -64.13 7.89
N LEU A 465 35.51 -64.46 8.15
CA LEU A 465 36.58 -63.47 8.33
C LEU A 465 36.84 -62.68 7.05
N GLU A 466 36.79 -63.32 5.88
CA GLU A 466 36.95 -62.66 4.58
C GLU A 466 35.76 -61.75 4.25
N MET A 467 34.53 -62.20 4.53
CA MET A 467 33.32 -61.41 4.38
C MET A 467 33.35 -60.17 5.29
N LEU A 468 33.79 -60.34 6.54
CA LEU A 468 33.91 -59.24 7.50
C LEU A 468 35.00 -58.25 7.07
N LYS A 469 36.17 -58.72 6.59
CA LYS A 469 37.22 -57.85 6.04
C LYS A 469 36.72 -57.04 4.85
N LYS A 470 35.93 -57.65 3.96
CA LYS A 470 35.33 -56.94 2.82
C LYS A 470 34.35 -55.86 3.27
N GLN A 471 33.48 -56.15 4.23
CA GLN A 471 32.57 -55.16 4.81
C GLN A 471 33.31 -54.03 5.54
N VAL A 472 34.39 -54.34 6.25
CA VAL A 472 35.23 -53.32 6.91
C VAL A 472 35.91 -52.43 5.87
N LEU A 473 36.42 -52.99 4.78
CA LEU A 473 37.04 -52.22 3.70
C LEU A 473 36.02 -51.31 3.01
N GLU A 474 34.83 -51.83 2.66
CA GLU A 474 33.74 -51.04 2.07
C GLU A 474 33.29 -49.88 2.97
N LYS A 475 33.17 -50.13 4.28
CA LYS A 475 32.85 -49.08 5.26
C LYS A 475 33.98 -48.07 5.43
N THR A 476 35.24 -48.50 5.39
CA THR A 476 36.39 -47.59 5.49
C THR A 476 36.44 -46.64 4.30
N VAL A 477 36.23 -47.15 3.08
CA VAL A 477 36.15 -46.33 1.86
C VAL A 477 34.97 -45.35 1.92
N ALA A 478 33.80 -45.78 2.44
CA ALA A 478 32.65 -44.89 2.60
C ALA A 478 32.91 -43.78 3.64
N ILE A 479 33.63 -44.08 4.73
CA ILE A 479 34.04 -43.10 5.74
C ILE A 479 35.02 -42.09 5.14
N GLU A 480 36.02 -42.55 4.39
CA GLU A 480 36.99 -41.65 3.70
C GLU A 480 36.29 -40.74 2.69
N GLN A 481 35.31 -41.26 1.93
CA GLN A 481 34.50 -40.44 1.02
C GLN A 481 33.65 -39.40 1.78
N GLN A 482 33.04 -39.76 2.90
CA GLN A 482 32.28 -38.82 3.73
C GLN A 482 33.19 -37.77 4.37
N GLN A 483 34.40 -38.13 4.80
CA GLN A 483 35.38 -37.18 5.32
C GLN A 483 35.86 -36.21 4.24
N ALA A 484 36.06 -36.68 3.00
CA ALA A 484 36.39 -35.80 1.88
C ALA A 484 35.23 -34.84 1.54
N GLN A 485 33.98 -35.30 1.58
CA GLN A 485 32.81 -34.44 1.39
C GLN A 485 32.68 -33.41 2.53
N LEU A 486 32.91 -33.80 3.78
CA LEU A 486 32.91 -32.90 4.92
C LEU A 486 34.00 -31.82 4.80
N ALA A 487 35.23 -32.19 4.43
CA ALA A 487 36.31 -31.24 4.21
C ALA A 487 35.97 -30.23 3.09
N GLN A 488 35.29 -30.69 2.03
CA GLN A 488 34.85 -29.81 0.95
C GLN A 488 33.71 -28.87 1.37
N VAL A 489 32.77 -29.35 2.20
CA VAL A 489 31.71 -28.50 2.76
C VAL A 489 32.31 -27.47 3.73
N GLU A 490 33.25 -27.86 4.59
CA GLU A 490 33.95 -26.94 5.50
C GLU A 490 34.68 -25.85 4.72
N GLN A 491 35.40 -26.21 3.65
CA GLN A 491 36.05 -25.24 2.77
C GLN A 491 35.05 -24.26 2.13
N ASN A 492 33.90 -24.76 1.65
CA ASN A 492 32.85 -23.92 1.09
C ASN A 492 32.21 -22.99 2.15
N THR A 493 32.03 -23.45 3.38
CA THR A 493 31.50 -22.61 4.47
C THR A 493 32.47 -21.49 4.85
N VAL A 494 33.78 -21.75 4.83
CA VAL A 494 34.79 -20.71 5.08
C VAL A 494 34.76 -19.66 3.96
N LEU A 495 34.72 -20.08 2.69
CA LEU A 495 34.62 -19.15 1.55
C LEU A 495 33.34 -18.29 1.61
N LEU A 496 32.18 -18.91 1.88
CA LEU A 496 30.92 -18.17 2.06
C LEU A 496 30.96 -17.23 3.26
N GLN A 497 31.68 -17.58 4.33
CA GLN A 497 31.86 -16.70 5.48
C GLN A 497 32.76 -15.50 5.16
N GLU A 498 33.82 -15.69 4.38
CA GLU A 498 34.68 -14.61 3.88
C GLU A 498 33.96 -13.68 2.91
N GLU A 499 33.14 -14.22 2.00
CA GLU A 499 32.28 -13.44 1.11
C GLU A 499 31.25 -12.63 1.90
N ASN A 500 30.55 -13.24 2.86
CA ASN A 500 29.60 -12.53 3.72
C ASN A 500 30.28 -11.42 4.55
N GLN A 501 31.48 -11.64 5.06
CA GLN A 501 32.24 -10.59 5.75
C GLN A 501 32.65 -9.45 4.82
N THR A 502 32.92 -9.75 3.55
CA THR A 502 33.31 -8.76 2.55
C THR A 502 32.09 -7.94 2.11
N LEU A 503 30.96 -8.58 1.86
CA LEU A 503 29.69 -7.92 1.60
C LEU A 503 29.24 -7.06 2.79
N MET A 504 29.39 -7.53 4.04
CA MET A 504 29.08 -6.73 5.23
C MET A 504 29.97 -5.48 5.35
N ARG A 505 31.25 -5.58 4.96
CA ARG A 505 32.16 -4.42 4.90
C ARG A 505 31.75 -3.45 3.80
N GLU A 506 31.38 -3.93 2.62
CA GLU A 506 30.91 -3.10 1.51
C GLU A 506 29.58 -2.40 1.83
N LEU A 507 28.61 -3.12 2.40
CA LEU A 507 27.35 -2.55 2.89
C LEU A 507 27.60 -1.45 3.91
N LYS A 508 28.48 -1.70 4.89
CA LYS A 508 28.82 -0.70 5.91
C LYS A 508 29.47 0.54 5.29
N ASN A 509 30.38 0.37 4.34
CA ASN A 509 31.04 1.48 3.67
C ASN A 509 30.07 2.30 2.81
N LEU A 510 29.14 1.65 2.10
CA LEU A 510 28.10 2.34 1.32
C LEU A 510 27.14 3.10 2.25
N GLN A 511 26.77 2.49 3.38
CA GLN A 511 25.86 3.11 4.35
C GLN A 511 26.48 4.32 5.05
N GLU A 512 27.79 4.31 5.35
CA GLU A 512 28.49 5.46 5.94
C GLU A 512 28.69 6.60 4.93
N VAL A 513 28.99 6.31 3.66
CA VAL A 513 29.20 7.33 2.62
C VAL A 513 27.89 8.03 2.23
N ASP A 514 26.79 7.29 2.11
CA ASP A 514 25.49 7.87 1.76
C ASP A 514 24.87 8.64 2.94
N LEU A 515 25.08 8.20 4.19
CA LEU A 515 24.53 8.91 5.34
C LEU A 515 25.24 10.26 5.58
N GLU A 516 26.56 10.33 5.39
CA GLU A 516 27.31 11.56 5.64
C GLU A 516 27.04 12.61 4.55
N THR A 517 26.93 12.18 3.28
CA THR A 517 26.53 13.05 2.17
C THR A 517 25.08 13.52 2.31
N LEU A 518 24.17 12.65 2.76
CA LEU A 518 22.78 13.01 3.01
C LEU A 518 22.65 14.00 4.17
N LYS A 519 23.40 13.83 5.28
CA LYS A 519 23.44 14.81 6.38
C LYS A 519 23.91 16.18 5.89
N GLN A 520 24.95 16.22 5.06
CA GLN A 520 25.47 17.47 4.53
C GLN A 520 24.45 18.18 3.62
N GLN A 521 23.74 17.42 2.77
CA GLN A 521 22.63 17.95 1.96
C GLN A 521 21.44 18.43 2.82
N VAL A 522 21.13 17.73 3.92
CA VAL A 522 20.08 18.16 4.86
C VAL A 522 20.48 19.47 5.53
N VAL A 523 21.72 19.64 5.97
CA VAL A 523 22.22 20.90 6.56
C VAL A 523 22.13 22.05 5.56
N GLU A 524 22.58 21.84 4.32
CA GLU A 524 22.49 22.85 3.26
C GLU A 524 21.04 23.23 2.95
N LYS A 525 20.15 22.24 2.81
CA LYS A 525 18.72 22.50 2.56
C LYS A 525 18.06 23.22 3.75
N THR A 526 18.41 22.86 4.99
CA THR A 526 17.89 23.54 6.18
C THR A 526 18.32 24.99 6.23
N ALA A 527 19.57 25.31 5.87
CA ALA A 527 20.04 26.69 5.76
C ALA A 527 19.31 27.48 4.66
N THR A 528 19.01 26.85 3.51
CA THR A 528 18.20 27.50 2.47
C THR A 528 16.75 27.74 2.91
N ILE A 529 16.17 26.83 3.71
CA ILE A 529 14.82 26.98 4.27
C ILE A 529 14.78 28.16 5.24
N GLU A 530 15.75 28.31 6.14
CA GLU A 530 15.83 29.48 7.04
C GLU A 530 15.97 30.80 6.26
N GLN A 531 16.77 30.80 5.18
CA GLN A 531 16.89 31.97 4.30
C GLN A 531 15.58 32.29 3.56
N LEU A 532 14.81 31.27 3.15
CA LEU A 532 13.50 31.47 2.54
C LEU A 532 12.47 31.94 3.56
N GLN A 533 12.46 31.41 4.78
CA GLN A 533 11.56 31.83 5.86
C GLN A 533 11.80 33.30 6.24
N THR A 534 13.05 33.74 6.32
CA THR A 534 13.36 35.15 6.59
C THR A 534 12.95 36.07 5.44
N LYS A 535 13.01 35.61 4.18
CA LYS A 535 12.48 36.36 3.03
C LYS A 535 10.95 36.43 3.03
N ILE A 536 10.28 35.33 3.36
CA ILE A 536 8.81 35.30 3.49
C ILE A 536 8.35 36.27 4.59
N TYR A 537 9.02 36.26 5.74
CA TYR A 537 8.69 37.20 6.83
C TYR A 537 8.80 38.67 6.39
N ARG A 538 9.83 39.03 5.61
CA ARG A 538 9.96 40.38 5.06
C ARG A 538 8.87 40.71 4.03
N ALA A 539 8.55 39.77 3.15
CA ALA A 539 7.48 39.95 2.17
C ALA A 539 6.11 40.11 2.85
N ASP A 540 5.82 39.34 3.90
CA ASP A 540 4.59 39.50 4.69
C ASP A 540 4.50 40.87 5.36
N GLN A 541 5.63 41.40 5.84
CA GLN A 541 5.71 42.75 6.39
C GLN A 541 5.45 43.82 5.32
N GLU A 542 6.03 43.68 4.11
CA GLU A 542 5.75 44.57 2.98
C GLU A 542 4.30 44.49 2.51
N VAL A 543 3.69 43.30 2.48
CA VAL A 543 2.28 43.11 2.15
C VAL A 543 1.38 43.77 3.20
N ALA A 544 1.72 43.69 4.48
CA ALA A 544 0.99 44.38 5.55
C ALA A 544 1.06 45.91 5.38
N GLU A 545 2.23 46.45 5.04
CA GLU A 545 2.38 47.88 4.74
C GLU A 545 1.58 48.29 3.50
N LEU A 546 1.61 47.50 2.42
CA LEU A 546 0.84 47.75 1.22
C LEU A 546 -0.67 47.67 1.49
N LYS A 547 -1.13 46.71 2.30
CA LYS A 547 -2.55 46.65 2.74
C LYS A 547 -2.95 47.91 3.51
N SER A 548 -2.11 48.40 4.42
CA SER A 548 -2.40 49.63 5.17
C SER A 548 -2.51 50.85 4.23
N LYS A 549 -1.61 50.96 3.24
CA LYS A 549 -1.67 52.00 2.21
C LYS A 549 -2.92 51.86 1.34
N ASN A 550 -3.31 50.64 0.98
CA ASN A 550 -4.50 50.41 0.17
C ASN A 550 -5.81 50.76 0.91
N CYS A 551 -5.88 50.50 2.22
CA CYS A 551 -6.98 50.98 3.06
C CYS A 551 -7.06 52.51 3.08
N SER A 552 -5.92 53.21 3.19
CA SER A 552 -5.92 54.67 3.13
C SER A 552 -6.31 55.23 1.75
N LEU A 553 -6.02 54.51 0.66
CA LEU A 553 -6.46 54.86 -0.69
C LEU A 553 -7.97 54.69 -0.87
N LEU A 554 -8.55 53.60 -0.34
CA LEU A 554 -9.99 53.37 -0.34
C LEU A 554 -10.76 54.50 0.39
N GLU A 555 -10.26 54.96 1.54
CA GLU A 555 -10.85 56.09 2.25
C GLU A 555 -10.82 57.40 1.43
N VAL A 556 -9.77 57.60 0.63
CA VAL A 556 -9.65 58.76 -0.27
C VAL A 556 -10.60 58.63 -1.46
N GLU A 557 -10.75 57.43 -2.04
CA GLU A 557 -11.73 57.18 -3.11
C GLU A 557 -13.18 57.36 -2.65
N ASP A 558 -13.51 56.94 -1.43
CA ASP A 558 -14.83 57.15 -0.85
C ASP A 558 -15.12 58.63 -0.61
N ARG A 559 -14.13 59.42 -0.15
CA ARG A 559 -14.25 60.88 -0.07
C ARG A 559 -14.42 61.52 -1.44
N ARG A 560 -13.68 61.05 -2.45
CA ARG A 560 -13.79 61.55 -3.83
C ARG A 560 -15.19 61.28 -4.40
N ARG A 561 -15.73 60.07 -4.20
CA ARG A 561 -17.11 59.73 -4.60
C ARG A 561 -18.16 60.58 -3.89
N GLY A 562 -17.97 60.85 -2.60
CA GLY A 562 -18.83 61.76 -1.84
C GLY A 562 -18.82 63.19 -2.41
N GLN A 563 -17.64 63.72 -2.72
CA GLN A 563 -17.50 65.05 -3.34
C GLN A 563 -18.08 65.12 -4.76
N GLU A 564 -17.95 64.05 -5.55
CA GLU A 564 -18.55 63.96 -6.89
C GLU A 564 -20.08 63.95 -6.81
N ALA A 565 -20.67 63.19 -5.87
CA ALA A 565 -22.11 63.18 -5.65
C ALA A 565 -22.65 64.55 -5.18
N GLU A 566 -21.91 65.25 -4.31
CA GLU A 566 -22.24 66.62 -3.92
C GLU A 566 -22.16 67.58 -5.11
N LEU A 567 -21.13 67.49 -5.95
CA LEU A 567 -20.99 68.30 -7.16
C LEU A 567 -22.13 68.06 -8.16
N GLU A 568 -22.55 66.81 -8.34
CA GLU A 568 -23.69 66.43 -9.18
C GLU A 568 -25.00 67.04 -8.65
N SER A 569 -25.19 67.02 -7.32
CA SER A 569 -26.35 67.64 -6.67
C SER A 569 -26.36 69.16 -6.86
N PHE A 570 -25.20 69.83 -6.75
CA PHE A 570 -25.07 71.27 -6.99
C PHE A 570 -25.31 71.63 -8.46
N LYS A 571 -24.85 70.80 -9.42
CA LYS A 571 -25.14 70.99 -10.85
C LYS A 571 -26.64 70.90 -11.13
N LYS A 572 -27.32 69.92 -10.53
CA LYS A 572 -28.76 69.76 -10.67
C LYS A 572 -29.53 70.94 -10.08
N GLN A 573 -29.12 71.40 -8.90
CA GLN A 573 -29.69 72.59 -8.28
C GLN A 573 -29.42 73.87 -9.10
N ALA A 574 -28.25 73.98 -9.74
CA ALA A 574 -27.93 75.09 -10.63
C ALA A 574 -28.82 75.10 -11.89
N LEU A 575 -29.07 73.93 -12.48
CA LEU A 575 -30.00 73.77 -13.61
C LEU A 575 -31.44 74.15 -13.23
N GLU A 576 -31.93 73.69 -12.07
CA GLU A 576 -33.25 74.06 -11.56
C GLU A 576 -33.35 75.58 -11.29
N ASN A 577 -32.28 76.18 -10.76
CA ASN A 577 -32.20 77.64 -10.58
C ASN A 577 -32.18 78.40 -11.91
N GLU A 578 -31.56 77.85 -12.95
CA GLU A 578 -31.53 78.45 -14.28
C GLU A 578 -32.91 78.39 -14.96
N GLU A 579 -33.60 77.25 -14.86
CA GLU A 579 -34.97 77.08 -15.35
C GLU A 579 -35.96 78.01 -14.64
N THR A 580 -35.85 78.16 -13.32
CA THR A 580 -36.68 79.13 -12.58
C THR A 580 -36.38 80.57 -12.99
N LEU A 581 -35.13 80.94 -13.24
CA LEU A 581 -34.74 82.25 -13.76
C LEU A 581 -35.34 82.53 -15.15
N VAL A 582 -35.36 81.53 -16.04
CA VAL A 582 -36.00 81.63 -17.35
C VAL A 582 -37.51 81.82 -17.20
N SER A 583 -38.15 81.07 -16.29
CA SER A 583 -39.59 81.20 -16.00
C SER A 583 -39.94 82.59 -15.44
N ILE A 584 -39.14 83.12 -14.50
CA ILE A 584 -39.32 84.46 -13.94
C ILE A 584 -39.14 85.54 -15.01
N LYS A 585 -38.16 85.40 -15.91
CA LYS A 585 -37.97 86.32 -17.05
C LYS A 585 -39.17 86.30 -18.00
N ALA A 586 -39.73 85.12 -18.28
CA ALA A 586 -40.93 85.00 -19.11
C ALA A 586 -42.15 85.67 -18.46
N GLN A 587 -42.33 85.51 -17.15
CA GLN A 587 -43.39 86.17 -16.39
C GLN A 587 -43.22 87.70 -16.37
N LEU A 588 -41.98 88.21 -16.27
CA LEU A 588 -41.68 89.65 -16.35
C LEU A 588 -42.00 90.23 -17.72
N CYS A 589 -41.72 89.52 -18.81
CA CYS A 589 -42.12 89.94 -20.16
C CYS A 589 -43.64 90.02 -20.30
N GLN A 590 -44.38 89.01 -19.83
CA GLN A 590 -45.85 89.02 -19.86
C GLN A 590 -46.44 90.15 -19.02
N ALA A 591 -45.85 90.44 -17.85
CA ALA A 591 -46.27 91.56 -17.01
C ALA A 591 -45.98 92.92 -17.67
N ASN A 592 -44.86 93.06 -18.38
CA ASN A 592 -44.54 94.27 -19.14
C ASN A 592 -45.47 94.48 -20.33
N GLU A 593 -45.83 93.42 -21.05
CA GLU A 593 -46.82 93.47 -22.13
C GLU A 593 -48.21 93.84 -21.59
N ALA A 594 -48.61 93.28 -20.45
CA ALA A 594 -49.87 93.64 -19.78
C ALA A 594 -49.86 95.11 -19.29
N MET A 595 -48.74 95.62 -18.75
CA MET A 595 -48.61 97.04 -18.40
C MET A 595 -48.66 97.95 -19.64
N SER A 596 -48.07 97.53 -20.76
CA SER A 596 -48.15 98.27 -22.02
C SER A 596 -49.59 98.33 -22.54
N GLN A 597 -50.32 97.22 -22.47
CA GLN A 597 -51.73 97.15 -22.84
C GLN A 597 -52.59 98.05 -21.93
N LEU A 598 -52.43 97.96 -20.61
CA LEU A 598 -53.15 98.81 -19.64
C LEU A 598 -52.80 100.30 -19.80
N SER A 599 -51.56 100.64 -20.20
CA SER A 599 -51.17 102.03 -20.48
C SER A 599 -51.87 102.57 -21.73
N SER A 600 -52.00 101.72 -22.76
CA SER A 600 -52.71 102.07 -24.01
C SER A 600 -54.23 102.18 -23.79
N GLU A 601 -54.79 101.34 -22.92
CA GLU A 601 -56.20 101.42 -22.50
C GLU A 601 -56.46 102.66 -21.65
N ARG A 602 -55.52 103.04 -20.78
CA ARG A 602 -55.61 104.29 -19.99
C ARG A 602 -55.58 105.53 -20.88
N GLU A 603 -54.78 105.54 -21.95
CA GLU A 603 -54.78 106.63 -22.93
C GLU A 603 -56.05 106.64 -23.79
N ALA A 604 -56.57 105.47 -24.16
CA ALA A 604 -57.84 105.33 -24.89
C ALA A 604 -59.04 105.79 -24.05
N LEU A 605 -59.09 105.43 -22.76
CA LEU A 605 -60.10 105.90 -21.81
C LEU A 605 -59.99 107.39 -21.52
N LYS A 606 -58.78 107.96 -21.47
CA LYS A 606 -58.55 109.40 -21.30
C LYS A 606 -59.04 110.21 -22.51
N LYS A 607 -58.92 109.65 -23.73
CA LYS A 607 -59.49 110.22 -24.96
C LYS A 607 -61.02 110.05 -25.05
N GLN A 608 -61.57 108.94 -24.53
CA GLN A 608 -63.01 108.72 -24.45
C GLN A 608 -63.69 109.61 -23.38
N LEU A 609 -63.02 109.90 -22.25
CA LEU A 609 -63.51 110.83 -21.22
C LEU A 609 -63.51 112.29 -21.66
N SER A 610 -62.65 112.70 -22.60
CA SER A 610 -62.67 114.05 -23.18
C SER A 610 -63.77 114.27 -24.23
N LEU A 611 -64.41 113.21 -24.73
CA LEU A 611 -65.51 113.30 -25.71
C LEU A 611 -66.91 113.11 -25.09
N ILE A 612 -67.02 112.62 -23.84
CA ILE A 612 -68.29 112.32 -23.16
C ILE A 612 -68.56 113.35 -22.04
N SER A 613 -68.52 114.65 -22.39
CA SER A 613 -69.00 115.76 -21.52
C SER A 613 -70.04 116.65 -22.21
N THR A 614 -70.54 116.26 -23.38
CA THR A 614 -71.65 116.93 -24.05
C THR A 614 -72.59 115.90 -24.68
N GLN A 615 -73.82 115.88 -24.17
CA GLN A 615 -75.05 115.26 -24.69
C GLN A 615 -75.38 113.80 -24.29
N ASN A 616 -76.34 113.73 -23.36
CA ASN A 616 -77.33 112.68 -23.08
C ASN A 616 -78.38 112.55 -24.22
N PRO A 617 -79.34 111.59 -24.18
CA PRO A 617 -79.22 110.15 -23.95
C PRO A 617 -80.09 109.33 -24.96
N GLY A 618 -79.87 108.01 -25.10
CA GLY A 618 -80.93 107.10 -25.61
C GLY A 618 -80.52 105.94 -26.54
N GLN A 619 -80.53 104.74 -25.94
CA GLN A 619 -81.04 103.46 -26.47
C GLN A 619 -80.35 102.63 -27.59
N LEU A 620 -80.18 101.34 -27.23
CA LEU A 620 -80.40 100.08 -27.98
C LEU A 620 -79.30 99.55 -28.93
N ALA A 621 -78.69 98.43 -28.49
CA ALA A 621 -78.42 97.14 -29.16
C ALA A 621 -77.77 97.14 -30.58
N ASP A 622 -76.87 96.23 -30.99
CA ASP A 622 -77.02 94.78 -30.89
C ASP A 622 -75.83 93.99 -31.51
N SER A 623 -75.70 92.71 -31.10
CA SER A 623 -75.45 91.55 -31.98
C SER A 623 -74.12 91.22 -32.71
N GLN A 624 -72.92 91.55 -32.18
CA GLN A 624 -71.66 90.97 -32.72
C GLN A 624 -70.81 90.14 -31.73
N LYS A 625 -70.96 90.30 -30.41
CA LYS A 625 -70.05 89.67 -29.44
C LYS A 625 -70.41 88.24 -29.01
N ILE A 626 -71.64 87.78 -29.28
CA ILE A 626 -72.11 86.45 -28.83
C ILE A 626 -71.65 85.32 -29.78
N VAL A 627 -71.45 85.60 -31.07
CA VAL A 627 -71.10 84.56 -32.07
C VAL A 627 -69.61 84.21 -32.06
N GLU A 628 -68.73 85.16 -31.73
CA GLU A 628 -67.28 84.92 -31.67
C GLU A 628 -66.84 84.21 -30.38
N ALA A 629 -67.51 84.51 -29.26
CA ALA A 629 -67.29 83.82 -27.99
C ALA A 629 -67.67 82.32 -28.09
N ASP A 630 -68.77 82.00 -28.79
CA ASP A 630 -69.24 80.61 -28.94
C ASP A 630 -68.33 79.77 -29.87
N ARG A 631 -67.68 80.40 -30.86
CA ARG A 631 -66.66 79.75 -31.70
C ARG A 631 -65.35 79.50 -30.96
N ALA A 632 -64.91 80.44 -30.12
CA ALA A 632 -63.71 80.28 -29.30
C ALA A 632 -63.90 79.17 -28.25
N PHE A 633 -65.08 79.11 -27.61
CA PHE A 633 -65.42 78.08 -26.63
C PHE A 633 -65.42 76.67 -27.24
N ARG A 634 -65.91 76.50 -28.49
CA ARG A 634 -65.87 75.21 -29.20
C ARG A 634 -64.46 74.77 -29.58
N ARG A 635 -63.59 75.70 -30.01
CA ARG A 635 -62.17 75.38 -30.29
C ARG A 635 -61.40 75.01 -29.04
N MET A 636 -61.61 75.75 -27.95
CA MET A 636 -60.97 75.49 -26.67
C MET A 636 -61.45 74.15 -26.07
N LYS A 637 -62.74 73.83 -26.23
CA LYS A 637 -63.28 72.52 -25.86
C LYS A 637 -62.67 71.39 -26.70
N GLY A 638 -62.54 71.57 -28.02
CA GLY A 638 -61.88 70.58 -28.89
C GLY A 638 -60.41 70.34 -28.57
N LEU A 639 -59.65 71.41 -28.24
CA LEU A 639 -58.27 71.31 -27.77
C LEU A 639 -58.16 70.62 -26.41
N TYR A 640 -59.07 70.91 -25.49
CA TYR A 640 -59.13 70.25 -24.18
C TYR A 640 -59.48 68.76 -24.31
N GLU A 641 -60.43 68.41 -25.18
CA GLU A 641 -60.76 67.01 -25.49
C GLU A 641 -59.56 66.29 -26.12
N GLN A 642 -58.85 66.91 -27.05
CA GLN A 642 -57.62 66.35 -27.64
C GLN A 642 -56.52 66.15 -26.61
N LEU A 643 -56.30 67.12 -25.72
CA LEU A 643 -55.31 67.01 -24.65
C LEU A 643 -55.68 65.88 -23.70
N LYS A 644 -56.98 65.74 -23.37
CA LYS A 644 -57.49 64.67 -22.53
C LYS A 644 -57.31 63.29 -23.18
N CYS A 645 -57.56 63.16 -24.49
CA CYS A 645 -57.25 61.94 -25.24
C CYS A 645 -55.75 61.66 -25.24
N GLN A 646 -54.88 62.65 -25.46
CA GLN A 646 -53.43 62.45 -25.40
C GLN A 646 -52.92 62.04 -24.02
N PHE A 647 -53.50 62.58 -22.93
CA PHE A 647 -53.17 62.13 -21.59
C PHE A 647 -53.68 60.72 -21.31
N ALA A 648 -54.86 60.35 -21.82
CA ALA A 648 -55.37 58.99 -21.74
C ALA A 648 -54.47 58.01 -22.50
N ASP A 649 -54.07 58.34 -23.74
CA ASP A 649 -53.18 57.51 -24.55
C ASP A 649 -51.80 57.37 -23.91
N LYS A 650 -51.23 58.47 -23.38
CA LYS A 650 -49.95 58.42 -22.64
C LYS A 650 -50.06 57.64 -21.33
N SER A 651 -51.19 57.74 -20.63
CA SER A 651 -51.44 56.94 -19.42
C SER A 651 -51.51 55.46 -19.76
N VAL A 652 -52.15 55.08 -20.87
CA VAL A 652 -52.21 53.68 -21.34
C VAL A 652 -50.80 53.19 -21.72
N VAL A 653 -50.01 53.99 -22.42
CA VAL A 653 -48.62 53.61 -22.76
C VAL A 653 -47.73 53.52 -21.50
N LEU A 654 -47.95 54.38 -20.50
CA LEU A 654 -47.25 54.31 -19.21
C LEU A 654 -47.66 53.07 -18.42
N ASP A 655 -48.93 52.71 -18.40
CA ASP A 655 -49.39 51.48 -17.74
C ASP A 655 -48.87 50.23 -18.48
N GLU A 656 -48.80 50.27 -19.81
CA GLU A 656 -48.26 49.17 -20.62
C GLU A 656 -46.73 49.01 -20.40
N THR A 657 -45.99 50.12 -20.39
CA THR A 657 -44.55 50.11 -20.07
C THR A 657 -44.28 49.73 -18.63
N ARG A 658 -45.14 50.11 -17.68
CA ARG A 658 -45.08 49.66 -16.29
C ARG A 658 -45.33 48.15 -16.17
N LYS A 659 -46.32 47.61 -16.88
CA LYS A 659 -46.54 46.15 -16.96
C LYS A 659 -45.35 45.43 -17.59
N GLN A 660 -44.75 45.98 -18.65
CA GLN A 660 -43.57 45.41 -19.28
C GLN A 660 -42.36 45.43 -18.34
N LEU A 661 -42.15 46.53 -17.60
CA LEU A 661 -41.12 46.63 -16.57
C LEU A 661 -41.33 45.61 -15.45
N PHE A 662 -42.55 45.47 -14.94
CA PHE A 662 -42.87 44.44 -13.94
C PHE A 662 -42.64 43.03 -14.48
N HIS A 663 -42.99 42.74 -15.73
CA HIS A 663 -42.72 41.44 -16.34
C HIS A 663 -41.22 41.18 -16.57
N LEU A 664 -40.45 42.23 -16.89
CA LEU A 664 -38.99 42.15 -16.99
C LEU A 664 -38.35 41.91 -15.63
N GLU A 665 -38.83 42.60 -14.60
CA GLU A 665 -38.39 42.42 -13.21
C GLU A 665 -38.75 41.02 -12.69
N GLU A 666 -39.95 40.52 -12.97
CA GLU A 666 -40.38 39.16 -12.65
C GLU A 666 -39.52 38.11 -13.37
N LYS A 667 -39.24 38.30 -14.67
CA LYS A 667 -38.34 37.41 -15.42
C LYS A 667 -36.90 37.45 -14.89
N PHE A 668 -36.42 38.64 -14.52
CA PHE A 668 -35.09 38.80 -13.94
C PHE A 668 -34.99 38.09 -12.59
N MET A 669 -36.00 38.24 -11.73
CA MET A 669 -36.09 37.54 -10.46
C MET A 669 -36.17 36.02 -10.65
N LEU A 670 -36.99 35.53 -11.59
CA LEU A 670 -37.04 34.10 -11.94
C LEU A 670 -35.69 33.58 -12.41
N HIS A 671 -34.99 34.34 -13.26
CA HIS A 671 -33.68 33.93 -13.75
C HIS A 671 -32.60 33.94 -12.64
N GLN A 672 -32.69 34.88 -11.70
CA GLN A 672 -31.81 34.93 -10.53
C GLN A 672 -32.09 33.77 -9.58
N ILE A 673 -33.36 33.40 -9.39
CA ILE A 673 -33.75 32.20 -8.64
C ILE A 673 -33.23 30.94 -9.35
N GLU A 674 -33.38 30.82 -10.67
CA GLU A 674 -32.84 29.68 -11.44
C GLU A 674 -31.31 29.60 -11.38
N LEU A 675 -30.60 30.73 -11.37
CA LEU A 675 -29.15 30.78 -11.18
C LEU A 675 -28.76 30.32 -9.78
N GLN A 676 -29.44 30.81 -8.75
CA GLN A 676 -29.21 30.38 -7.37
C GLN A 676 -29.55 28.90 -7.17
N GLU A 677 -30.64 28.40 -7.76
CA GLU A 677 -30.98 26.98 -7.73
C GLU A 677 -29.96 26.13 -8.50
N LYS A 678 -29.39 26.63 -9.60
CA LYS A 678 -28.28 25.96 -10.30
C LYS A 678 -26.97 26.01 -9.51
N GLU A 679 -26.71 27.05 -8.74
CA GLU A 679 -25.52 27.12 -7.88
C GLU A 679 -25.67 26.25 -6.63
N VAL A 680 -26.89 26.13 -6.08
CA VAL A 680 -27.17 25.39 -4.83
C VAL A 680 -27.49 23.91 -5.09
N PHE A 681 -28.20 23.60 -6.17
CA PHE A 681 -28.67 22.24 -6.50
C PHE A 681 -28.20 21.74 -7.86
N GLY A 682 -27.49 22.56 -8.63
CA GLY A 682 -26.91 22.11 -9.89
C GLY A 682 -25.76 21.17 -9.61
N TYR A 683 -25.92 19.93 -10.07
CA TYR A 683 -24.82 18.97 -10.07
C TYR A 683 -23.60 19.59 -10.73
N SER A 684 -22.51 19.66 -9.98
CA SER A 684 -21.22 20.08 -10.50
C SER A 684 -20.89 19.28 -11.76
N VAL A 685 -20.19 19.88 -12.72
CA VAL A 685 -19.67 19.16 -13.90
C VAL A 685 -18.89 17.91 -13.45
N MET A 686 -18.22 18.00 -12.29
CA MET A 686 -17.53 16.89 -11.65
C MET A 686 -18.50 15.83 -11.11
N GLU A 687 -19.62 16.20 -10.50
CA GLU A 687 -20.62 15.26 -10.00
C GLU A 687 -21.32 14.52 -11.14
N LYS A 688 -21.60 15.20 -12.27
CA LYS A 688 -22.12 14.53 -13.48
C LYS A 688 -21.10 13.58 -14.09
N ALA A 689 -19.82 13.94 -14.11
CA ALA A 689 -18.74 13.06 -14.57
C ALA A 689 -18.57 11.86 -13.62
N LEU A 690 -18.67 12.09 -12.31
CA LEU A 690 -18.60 11.05 -11.29
C LEU A 690 -19.80 10.10 -11.38
N GLU A 691 -21.02 10.61 -11.56
CA GLU A 691 -22.22 9.79 -11.72
C GLU A 691 -22.17 8.96 -13.00
N LYS A 692 -21.61 9.53 -14.09
CA LYS A 692 -21.35 8.80 -15.32
C LYS A 692 -20.35 7.66 -15.09
N GLN A 693 -19.23 7.93 -14.42
CA GLN A 693 -18.26 6.89 -14.06
C GLN A 693 -18.84 5.85 -13.09
N LEU A 694 -19.73 6.26 -12.17
CA LEU A 694 -20.38 5.34 -11.24
C LEU A 694 -21.34 4.40 -11.98
N ARG A 695 -22.06 4.91 -12.99
CA ARG A 695 -22.88 4.08 -13.87
C ARG A 695 -22.05 3.13 -14.72
N GLU A 696 -20.97 3.63 -15.34
CA GLU A 696 -20.07 2.81 -16.15
C GLU A 696 -19.42 1.69 -15.33
N THR A 697 -18.99 1.99 -14.10
CA THR A 697 -18.46 0.98 -13.18
C THR A 697 -19.53 0.00 -12.71
N GLN A 698 -20.75 0.45 -12.40
CA GLN A 698 -21.86 -0.45 -12.07
C GLN A 698 -22.21 -1.39 -13.23
N GLU A 699 -22.27 -0.90 -14.46
CA GLU A 699 -22.50 -1.72 -15.65
C GLU A 699 -21.36 -2.72 -15.86
N PHE A 700 -20.11 -2.29 -15.66
CA PHE A 700 -18.95 -3.18 -15.73
C PHE A 700 -19.00 -4.28 -14.65
N TYR A 701 -19.33 -3.95 -13.40
CA TYR A 701 -19.49 -4.94 -12.33
C TYR A 701 -20.65 -5.90 -12.60
N ALA A 702 -21.78 -5.41 -13.12
CA ALA A 702 -22.90 -6.26 -13.49
C ALA A 702 -22.51 -7.26 -14.60
N LYS A 703 -21.72 -6.80 -15.58
CA LYS A 703 -21.20 -7.66 -16.65
C LYS A 703 -20.23 -8.72 -16.12
N MET A 704 -19.23 -8.32 -15.33
CA MET A 704 -18.28 -9.23 -14.70
C MET A 704 -18.97 -10.26 -13.80
N HIS A 705 -19.99 -9.84 -13.05
CA HIS A 705 -20.77 -10.75 -12.23
C HIS A 705 -21.55 -11.76 -13.09
N GLY A 706 -22.14 -11.31 -14.20
CA GLY A 706 -22.80 -12.19 -15.16
C GLY A 706 -21.85 -13.24 -15.76
N GLU A 707 -20.65 -12.82 -16.17
CA GLU A 707 -19.60 -13.71 -16.70
C GLU A 707 -19.16 -14.74 -15.66
N ALA A 708 -18.91 -14.32 -14.41
CA ALA A 708 -18.54 -15.22 -13.32
C ALA A 708 -19.64 -16.24 -12.99
N VAL A 709 -20.91 -15.82 -12.98
CA VAL A 709 -22.06 -16.73 -12.80
C VAL A 709 -22.09 -17.75 -13.94
N GLN A 710 -21.91 -17.31 -15.18
CA GLN A 710 -21.87 -18.19 -16.35
C GLN A 710 -20.73 -19.21 -16.28
N GLU A 711 -19.53 -18.79 -15.86
CA GLU A 711 -18.40 -19.71 -15.64
C GLU A 711 -18.71 -20.72 -14.53
N THR A 712 -19.32 -20.29 -13.43
CA THR A 712 -19.72 -21.22 -12.36
C THR A 712 -20.76 -22.23 -12.84
N GLU A 713 -21.76 -21.82 -13.62
CA GLU A 713 -22.75 -22.72 -14.22
C GLU A 713 -22.10 -23.72 -15.18
N LEU A 714 -21.15 -23.27 -16.01
CA LEU A 714 -20.39 -24.16 -16.90
C LEU A 714 -19.56 -25.17 -16.10
N LEU A 715 -18.91 -24.75 -15.01
CA LEU A 715 -18.17 -25.65 -14.12
C LEU A 715 -19.09 -26.66 -13.44
N TYR A 716 -20.27 -26.24 -12.98
CA TYR A 716 -21.28 -27.15 -12.45
C TYR A 716 -21.74 -28.16 -13.51
N GLY A 717 -21.97 -27.73 -14.75
CA GLY A 717 -22.29 -28.63 -15.87
C GLY A 717 -21.17 -29.63 -16.17
N VAL A 718 -19.90 -29.21 -16.11
CA VAL A 718 -18.75 -30.11 -16.26
C VAL A 718 -18.71 -31.11 -15.10
N ILE A 719 -18.89 -30.66 -13.86
CA ILE A 719 -18.93 -31.54 -12.69
C ILE A 719 -20.07 -32.57 -12.82
N GLU A 720 -21.26 -32.13 -13.25
CA GLU A 720 -22.41 -33.01 -13.46
C GLU A 720 -22.14 -34.03 -14.57
N SER A 721 -21.53 -33.63 -15.68
CA SER A 721 -21.12 -34.54 -16.76
C SER A 721 -20.07 -35.57 -16.30
N LEU A 722 -19.11 -35.16 -15.46
CA LEU A 722 -18.10 -36.05 -14.88
C LEU A 722 -18.69 -37.03 -13.87
N LEU A 723 -19.73 -36.61 -13.14
CA LEU A 723 -20.47 -37.49 -12.23
C LEU A 723 -21.33 -38.50 -13.00
N GLN A 724 -21.94 -38.12 -14.13
CA GLN A 724 -22.72 -39.03 -14.96
C GLN A 724 -21.86 -40.04 -15.74
N HIS A 725 -20.59 -39.73 -16.07
CA HIS A 725 -19.66 -40.66 -16.72
C HIS A 725 -18.95 -41.64 -15.77
N LYS A 726 -19.20 -41.57 -14.45
CA LYS A 726 -18.64 -42.50 -13.45
C LYS A 726 -19.61 -43.60 -13.00
N VAL A 727 -20.74 -43.76 -13.69
CA VAL A 727 -21.67 -44.89 -13.61
C VAL A 727 -21.59 -45.65 -14.92
#